data_AF-A0A8H4J3X5-F1
#
_entry.id   AF-A0A8H4J3X5-F1
#
_cell.length_a   1.000
_cell.length_b   1.000
_cell.length_c   1.000
_cell.angle_alpha   90.00
_cell.angle_beta   90.00
_cell.angle_gamma   90.00
#
_symmetry.space_group_name_H-M   'P 1'
#
loop_
_entity.id
_entity.type
_entity.pdbx_description
1 polymer ?
#
loop_
_entity_poly.entity_id
_entity_poly.type
_entity_poly.pdbx_seq_one_letter_code
_entity_poly.pdbx_strand_id
1 'polypeptide(L)'
;MPRDYESPRRDRDRERRRRRESRDPEDGGTPHRERRRTREPTSDREYDTDGKQERRRRKGHRATDSTGEPMLPRHPERSYDSPYHSSSPSPKKATRHRQRESYGGGAGSSRWTGTDTPASRDSGASSRPLLHADALAQLDTMNAKTGWKANQYDENYLKQVRDEEERLEKERQREAKRERRREKEERAREKEERAREKEKRRRYEEEMGFRRSRNVDAELEDEEEELRPAYPAVANDGIRVRGYDDFPEPYTDDPYTDDPAEPRRRRRDYTEDEREERRRRRKERALAATAVAGRNKKSRVVSGPLLEEGGKEEYEYRMAQRGGGGGSSDDYYDAELKKKKRKKIFIIVGIIVLILAIVIPVAVVVSGKNNSDDSSSSTISSSDSGKPDNSNLDGMSEDDIPEYARGGLLDPFTWYDTEDFNVTFTNDTVAGLSIMGLNMTWDDSVQANEHVPALDKEFKYGDMPIRGVNVGGWLNIEPFITPSFFESYSTRDGVIDEWTLTTSMAGKAKSNLEEHYSSWITKQTFEDIRNAGFDHVRIPFNYWAVTTYDGDPYVAKVSWRYLLRGIEYARRNGLRVNLDLHGLPGSQNGWNHSGRQGAIGWLNGTDGTLNAQRSIDIHDQLSQFFAQPRYKNVVTMYGLANEPRMVELDTADVLAWYDELIPKIRKNNITAILVFGDGFLGLDNWQGKLQNYDDLLLDVHQYVIFNVDLIKFSHAEKVNFACEGWTKQSLRSMDKTTGFGPTMCGEWSQADTDCTTYINNVGWGTRWEGTYNTGNSSTSVLTPTCPTDNNPVCSCANANADPSSYSDTYKQFLLHFALAQIYSFEQGWGWFYWTWKTEKAVQWSWESGMKAGILPDKVWDRSAFSCNTSDIPDYSGMGLAENY
;
A
#
# COMPACT_ATOMS: atom_id res chain seq x y z
N MET A 1 -19.96 -8.63 63.11
CA MET A 1 -20.61 -8.94 64.41
C MET A 1 -22.04 -9.33 64.12
N PRO A 2 -22.59 -10.41 64.71
CA PRO A 2 -21.87 -11.45 65.47
C PRO A 2 -20.79 -12.13 64.59
N ARG A 3 -19.66 -12.63 65.10
CA ARG A 3 -19.43 -13.67 66.14
C ARG A 3 -19.88 -15.05 65.67
N ASP A 4 -19.08 -15.74 64.86
CA ASP A 4 -17.84 -16.50 65.19
C ASP A 4 -18.15 -17.87 65.83
N TYR A 5 -17.87 -19.00 65.14
CA TYR A 5 -16.80 -19.96 65.53
C TYR A 5 -16.69 -21.21 64.60
N GLU A 6 -15.44 -21.53 64.27
CA GLU A 6 -14.81 -22.83 63.92
C GLU A 6 -15.39 -23.92 62.98
N SER A 7 -14.44 -24.61 62.34
CA SER A 7 -14.56 -25.88 61.58
C SER A 7 -14.07 -27.04 62.46
N PRO A 8 -14.37 -28.33 62.17
CA PRO A 8 -13.41 -29.08 61.35
C PRO A 8 -13.93 -30.27 60.50
N ARG A 9 -13.27 -30.45 59.34
CA ARG A 9 -12.74 -31.71 58.75
C ARG A 9 -13.61 -33.00 58.68
N ARG A 10 -13.72 -33.51 57.44
CA ARG A 10 -13.52 -34.91 56.96
C ARG A 10 -13.94 -36.09 57.87
N ASP A 11 -14.69 -37.03 57.28
CA ASP A 11 -14.35 -38.45 57.43
C ASP A 11 -14.69 -39.29 56.16
N ARG A 12 -14.38 -40.60 56.18
CA ARG A 12 -14.32 -41.51 55.02
C ARG A 12 -15.18 -42.79 55.11
N ASP A 13 -15.52 -43.31 53.92
CA ASP A 13 -15.71 -44.73 53.55
C ASP A 13 -16.87 -45.59 54.11
N ARG A 14 -17.26 -46.59 53.28
CA ARG A 14 -18.10 -47.80 53.53
C ARG A 14 -19.63 -47.62 53.57
N GLU A 15 -20.46 -48.60 53.15
CA GLU A 15 -20.26 -49.87 52.40
C GLU A 15 -21.32 -49.94 51.24
N ARG A 16 -22.13 -50.96 50.85
CA ARG A 16 -22.35 -52.36 51.28
C ARG A 16 -22.85 -53.28 50.13
N ARG A 17 -21.94 -54.06 49.52
CA ARG A 17 -22.12 -55.46 49.05
C ARG A 17 -23.23 -55.88 48.02
N ARG A 18 -22.75 -56.59 46.99
CA ARG A 18 -23.14 -57.95 46.51
C ARG A 18 -24.33 -58.19 45.52
N ARG A 19 -23.94 -58.83 44.39
CA ARG A 19 -24.54 -60.05 43.74
C ARG A 19 -25.87 -59.90 42.96
N ARG A 20 -26.12 -60.61 41.83
CA ARG A 20 -25.30 -61.59 41.06
C ARG A 20 -25.81 -61.81 39.60
N GLU A 21 -24.91 -62.31 38.72
CA GLU A 21 -25.06 -63.31 37.63
C GLU A 21 -26.49 -63.67 37.13
N SER A 22 -26.83 -63.82 35.84
CA SER A 22 -26.11 -63.98 34.54
C SER A 22 -27.09 -63.63 33.36
N ARG A 23 -26.84 -63.74 32.04
CA ARG A 23 -26.11 -64.75 31.23
C ARG A 23 -25.87 -64.28 29.77
N ASP A 24 -25.09 -65.08 29.04
CA ASP A 24 -24.31 -64.82 27.81
C ASP A 24 -25.07 -64.46 26.50
N PRO A 25 -24.39 -63.86 25.49
CA PRO A 25 -24.83 -63.75 24.09
C PRO A 25 -24.05 -64.69 23.13
N GLU A 26 -24.71 -65.29 22.12
CA GLU A 26 -24.06 -65.97 20.98
C GLU A 26 -24.88 -65.85 19.68
N ASP A 27 -24.25 -65.31 18.62
CA ASP A 27 -23.97 -65.92 17.29
C ASP A 27 -23.06 -64.89 16.56
N GLY A 28 -22.16 -65.14 15.61
CA GLY A 28 -21.92 -66.26 14.69
C GLY A 28 -21.67 -65.66 13.29
N GLY A 29 -20.59 -65.93 12.54
CA GLY A 29 -19.40 -66.75 12.82
C GLY A 29 -18.21 -66.36 11.92
N THR A 30 -17.10 -67.09 12.03
CA THR A 30 -15.78 -66.80 11.40
C THR A 30 -15.54 -67.64 10.12
N PRO A 31 -14.46 -67.43 9.31
CA PRO A 31 -13.16 -68.06 9.64
C PRO A 31 -11.87 -67.31 9.20
N HIS A 32 -10.79 -67.53 9.98
CA HIS A 32 -9.39 -67.22 9.63
C HIS A 32 -8.79 -68.22 8.61
N ARG A 33 -7.65 -67.85 7.97
CA ARG A 33 -6.33 -68.57 8.07
C ARG A 33 -5.17 -67.78 7.42
N GLU A 34 -4.00 -67.66 8.06
CA GLU A 34 -2.72 -68.44 7.89
C GLU A 34 -2.11 -68.37 6.46
N ARG A 35 -0.80 -68.22 6.16
CA ARG A 35 0.53 -68.35 6.84
C ARG A 35 1.60 -67.53 6.03
N ARG A 36 2.69 -66.90 6.55
CA ARG A 36 3.91 -67.33 7.31
C ARG A 36 5.13 -67.72 6.40
N ARG A 37 6.34 -67.19 6.73
CA ARG A 37 7.73 -67.48 6.20
C ARG A 37 8.12 -66.81 4.86
N THR A 38 9.24 -66.10 4.62
CA THR A 38 10.70 -66.08 5.02
C THR A 38 11.66 -66.91 4.13
N ARG A 39 12.48 -66.25 3.28
CA ARG A 39 13.92 -66.57 3.01
C ARG A 39 14.60 -65.66 1.95
N GLU A 40 15.93 -65.51 2.09
CA GLU A 40 16.93 -65.07 1.09
C GLU A 40 17.80 -66.30 0.67
N PRO A 41 18.94 -66.20 -0.05
CA PRO A 41 19.38 -65.40 -1.22
C PRO A 41 19.95 -66.30 -2.37
N THR A 42 20.78 -65.75 -3.30
CA THR A 42 21.78 -66.41 -4.20
C THR A 42 21.29 -67.29 -5.39
N SER A 43 22.00 -67.44 -6.54
CA SER A 43 23.06 -66.64 -7.20
C SER A 43 23.34 -67.08 -8.68
N ASP A 44 24.22 -66.31 -9.37
CA ASP A 44 25.18 -66.65 -10.47
C ASP A 44 24.79 -67.23 -11.86
N ARG A 45 25.25 -66.51 -12.91
CA ARG A 45 26.12 -66.93 -14.06
C ARG A 45 26.42 -65.68 -14.93
N GLU A 46 27.65 -65.31 -15.33
CA GLU A 46 28.69 -65.99 -16.14
C GLU A 46 28.33 -66.19 -17.63
N TYR A 47 29.20 -65.90 -18.62
CA TYR A 47 30.42 -65.03 -18.69
C TYR A 47 30.75 -64.76 -20.20
N ASP A 48 31.98 -64.33 -20.52
CA ASP A 48 32.63 -64.23 -21.85
C ASP A 48 32.20 -63.10 -22.83
N THR A 49 33.04 -62.68 -23.79
CA THR A 49 34.39 -62.04 -23.75
C THR A 49 34.87 -61.75 -25.18
N ASP A 50 35.07 -60.48 -25.54
CA ASP A 50 36.17 -59.96 -26.40
C ASP A 50 35.99 -58.44 -26.64
N GLY A 51 37.01 -57.64 -26.98
CA GLY A 51 38.43 -57.99 -27.02
C GLY A 51 39.27 -57.28 -28.08
N LYS A 52 39.44 -55.95 -28.02
CA LYS A 52 40.68 -55.26 -28.48
C LYS A 52 40.73 -53.77 -28.13
N GLN A 53 41.97 -53.27 -28.06
CA GLN A 53 42.34 -51.88 -27.87
C GLN A 53 42.68 -51.23 -29.23
N GLU A 54 42.44 -49.94 -29.40
CA GLU A 54 43.52 -49.05 -29.86
C GLU A 54 43.28 -47.58 -29.46
N ARG A 55 44.36 -46.78 -29.44
CA ARG A 55 44.35 -45.34 -29.13
C ARG A 55 44.69 -44.53 -30.38
N ARG A 56 43.89 -43.52 -30.76
CA ARG A 56 44.39 -42.34 -31.49
C ARG A 56 43.54 -41.08 -31.28
N ARG A 57 44.16 -39.93 -31.58
CA ARG A 57 43.85 -38.58 -31.06
C ARG A 57 42.98 -37.73 -32.00
N ARG A 58 42.32 -36.71 -31.41
CA ARG A 58 41.75 -35.48 -32.05
C ARG A 58 40.51 -35.75 -32.93
N LYS A 59 39.62 -34.79 -33.19
CA LYS A 59 39.65 -33.31 -33.00
C LYS A 59 38.24 -32.83 -32.54
N GLY A 60 38.12 -31.61 -32.01
CA GLY A 60 36.81 -31.00 -31.68
C GLY A 60 36.26 -30.15 -32.83
N HIS A 61 34.94 -29.90 -32.82
CA HIS A 61 34.24 -29.00 -33.75
C HIS A 61 33.67 -27.78 -33.01
N ARG A 62 33.60 -26.65 -33.71
CA ARG A 62 33.05 -25.36 -33.25
C ARG A 62 31.94 -24.97 -34.22
N ALA A 63 30.84 -24.40 -33.71
CA ALA A 63 29.70 -24.02 -34.54
C ALA A 63 30.05 -22.90 -35.53
N THR A 64 29.39 -22.94 -36.68
CA THR A 64 29.46 -21.97 -37.78
C THR A 64 28.04 -21.53 -38.15
N ASP A 65 27.91 -20.47 -38.94
CA ASP A 65 26.64 -20.10 -39.58
C ASP A 65 26.27 -21.04 -40.76
N SER A 66 25.15 -20.74 -41.43
CA SER A 66 24.63 -21.46 -42.60
C SER A 66 25.47 -21.33 -43.87
N THR A 67 26.54 -20.56 -43.85
CA THR A 67 27.55 -20.42 -44.91
C THR A 67 28.92 -20.99 -44.53
N GLY A 68 29.13 -21.33 -43.26
CA GLY A 68 30.29 -22.10 -42.79
C GLY A 68 31.37 -21.29 -42.08
N GLU A 69 31.16 -20.01 -41.75
CA GLU A 69 32.15 -19.21 -41.02
C GLU A 69 31.93 -19.21 -39.49
N PRO A 70 32.99 -19.03 -38.66
CA PRO A 70 32.89 -19.15 -37.20
C PRO A 70 32.73 -17.78 -36.52
N MET A 71 31.57 -17.51 -35.95
CA MET A 71 31.26 -16.22 -35.33
C MET A 71 32.14 -15.86 -34.10
N LEU A 72 32.34 -14.55 -33.93
CA LEU A 72 33.02 -13.87 -32.82
C LEU A 72 32.14 -12.73 -32.26
N PRO A 73 32.17 -12.45 -30.95
CA PRO A 73 31.34 -11.40 -30.34
C PRO A 73 31.94 -10.00 -30.54
N ARG A 74 31.08 -8.98 -30.62
CA ARG A 74 31.44 -7.55 -30.58
C ARG A 74 30.43 -6.74 -29.76
N HIS A 75 30.90 -5.66 -29.17
CA HIS A 75 30.08 -4.68 -28.45
C HIS A 75 29.36 -3.72 -29.42
N PRO A 76 28.21 -3.14 -29.04
CA PRO A 76 27.53 -2.11 -29.82
C PRO A 76 28.00 -0.70 -29.43
N GLU A 77 28.85 -0.09 -30.27
CA GLU A 77 28.91 1.39 -30.36
C GLU A 77 27.77 1.88 -31.25
N ARG A 78 27.23 3.08 -30.99
CA ARG A 78 26.20 3.73 -31.83
C ARG A 78 26.84 4.72 -32.79
N SER A 79 26.59 4.56 -34.09
CA SER A 79 26.62 5.67 -35.05
C SER A 79 25.60 5.49 -36.19
N TYR A 80 25.34 6.59 -36.89
CA TYR A 80 24.35 6.81 -37.95
C TYR A 80 24.71 6.01 -39.25
N ASP A 81 23.90 5.90 -40.32
CA ASP A 81 22.92 6.88 -40.87
C ASP A 81 21.99 6.25 -41.95
N SER A 82 20.87 6.89 -42.28
CA SER A 82 20.10 6.69 -43.54
C SER A 82 18.97 7.72 -43.75
N PRO A 83 18.57 8.02 -45.01
CA PRO A 83 18.54 9.42 -45.44
C PRO A 83 17.19 9.94 -45.97
N TYR A 84 17.09 11.26 -46.19
CA TYR A 84 16.88 11.87 -47.52
C TYR A 84 17.10 13.40 -47.50
N HIS A 85 17.40 13.99 -48.67
CA HIS A 85 17.82 15.40 -48.82
C HIS A 85 16.69 16.38 -49.19
N SER A 86 16.80 17.64 -48.75
CA SER A 86 16.77 18.81 -49.65
C SER A 86 17.38 20.08 -49.04
N SER A 87 18.35 20.69 -49.75
CA SER A 87 18.78 22.13 -49.74
C SER A 87 18.56 22.98 -48.46
N SER A 88 19.57 23.47 -47.70
CA SER A 88 20.78 24.27 -48.05
C SER A 88 20.49 25.77 -48.38
N PRO A 89 21.42 26.73 -48.14
CA PRO A 89 21.60 27.31 -46.80
C PRO A 89 21.84 28.85 -46.76
N SER A 90 21.87 29.43 -45.56
CA SER A 90 22.55 30.72 -45.27
C SER A 90 24.08 30.52 -45.12
N PRO A 91 24.93 31.52 -44.76
CA PRO A 91 24.74 32.98 -44.64
C PRO A 91 25.88 33.78 -45.34
N LYS A 92 26.02 35.10 -45.08
CA LYS A 92 27.29 35.69 -44.52
C LYS A 92 27.31 37.23 -44.33
N LYS A 93 27.77 37.62 -43.12
CA LYS A 93 28.66 38.76 -42.76
C LYS A 93 28.18 40.22 -42.79
N ALA A 94 28.92 41.00 -41.96
CA ALA A 94 29.37 42.38 -42.16
C ALA A 94 28.67 43.56 -41.43
N THR A 95 28.92 43.64 -40.11
CA THR A 95 29.49 44.83 -39.41
C THR A 95 28.99 46.28 -39.64
N ARG A 96 28.81 46.95 -38.48
CA ARG A 96 29.23 48.33 -38.11
C ARG A 96 28.32 49.54 -38.37
N HIS A 97 28.09 50.24 -37.24
CA HIS A 97 28.15 51.69 -37.01
C HIS A 97 26.98 52.65 -37.31
N ARG A 98 26.52 53.24 -36.19
CA ARG A 98 26.35 54.69 -35.89
C ARG A 98 25.11 55.46 -36.39
N GLN A 99 24.45 56.01 -35.36
CA GLN A 99 24.04 57.42 -35.17
C GLN A 99 22.78 57.98 -35.87
N ARG A 100 21.84 58.34 -34.96
CA ARG A 100 21.18 59.66 -34.78
C ARG A 100 20.07 60.11 -35.74
N GLU A 101 18.99 60.56 -35.08
CA GLU A 101 18.23 61.81 -35.30
C GLU A 101 17.63 62.09 -36.71
N SER A 102 16.45 62.66 -36.91
CA SER A 102 15.30 63.08 -36.07
C SER A 102 14.48 64.06 -36.92
N TYR A 103 13.22 63.78 -37.29
CA TYR A 103 12.19 64.76 -37.76
C TYR A 103 10.84 64.01 -37.91
N GLY A 104 9.63 64.58 -37.73
CA GLY A 104 9.28 65.89 -37.15
C GLY A 104 7.85 66.38 -37.53
N GLY A 105 6.95 66.51 -36.53
CA GLY A 105 5.63 67.20 -36.65
C GLY A 105 4.44 66.35 -37.16
N GLY A 106 3.16 66.66 -36.81
CA GLY A 106 2.68 67.61 -35.78
C GLY A 106 1.16 67.95 -35.82
N ALA A 107 0.70 68.62 -34.74
CA ALA A 107 -0.54 69.45 -34.57
C ALA A 107 -1.92 68.81 -34.23
N GLY A 108 -2.63 69.42 -33.26
CA GLY A 108 -4.09 69.26 -32.97
C GLY A 108 -4.45 68.47 -31.69
N SER A 109 -4.23 68.96 -30.45
CA SER A 109 -5.06 69.95 -29.70
C SER A 109 -6.56 69.62 -29.61
N SER A 110 -7.21 69.48 -28.45
CA SER A 110 -6.82 69.39 -27.01
C SER A 110 -8.06 68.87 -26.21
N ARG A 111 -8.21 68.80 -24.86
CA ARG A 111 -7.55 69.39 -23.68
C ARG A 111 -7.97 68.65 -22.36
N TRP A 112 -7.02 68.22 -21.51
CA TRP A 112 -7.08 67.98 -20.03
C TRP A 112 -8.26 67.13 -19.46
N THR A 113 -8.08 66.07 -18.67
CA THR A 113 -7.06 65.66 -17.66
C THR A 113 -6.86 64.13 -17.72
N GLY A 114 -5.88 63.46 -17.10
CA GLY A 114 -4.76 63.93 -16.27
C GLY A 114 -4.04 62.77 -15.55
N THR A 115 -3.16 62.06 -16.28
CA THR A 115 -2.03 61.19 -15.83
C THR A 115 -2.27 59.99 -14.89
N ASP A 116 -1.63 58.83 -15.06
CA ASP A 116 -1.09 58.17 -16.27
C ASP A 116 -0.82 56.67 -15.95
N THR A 117 -1.32 55.80 -16.84
CA THR A 117 -0.85 54.42 -17.08
C THR A 117 -0.49 54.38 -18.58
N PRO A 118 0.31 53.44 -19.16
CA PRO A 118 0.31 52.00 -18.85
C PRO A 118 1.64 51.23 -19.18
N ALA A 119 1.53 49.88 -19.28
CA ALA A 119 2.04 48.96 -20.33
C ALA A 119 3.47 49.10 -20.94
N SER A 120 4.13 48.01 -21.39
CA SER A 120 3.91 46.55 -21.26
C SER A 120 5.07 45.75 -21.88
N ARG A 121 5.21 44.47 -21.47
CA ARG A 121 5.67 43.29 -22.25
C ARG A 121 6.85 43.43 -23.23
N ASP A 122 7.86 42.59 -23.05
CA ASP A 122 8.03 41.43 -23.94
C ASP A 122 8.67 40.23 -23.19
N SER A 123 9.14 39.22 -23.91
CA SER A 123 9.27 37.81 -23.51
C SER A 123 10.69 37.24 -23.65
N GLY A 124 10.88 35.98 -23.22
CA GLY A 124 12.06 35.16 -23.58
C GLY A 124 12.84 34.57 -22.40
N ALA A 125 12.89 33.24 -22.32
CA ALA A 125 13.53 32.51 -21.23
C ALA A 125 15.07 32.44 -21.34
N SER A 126 15.78 32.41 -20.20
CA SER A 126 16.84 31.42 -19.94
C SER A 126 17.38 31.50 -18.50
N SER A 127 17.80 30.34 -17.98
CA SER A 127 18.63 30.08 -16.79
C SER A 127 19.49 31.24 -16.25
N ARG A 128 19.36 31.57 -14.97
CA ARG A 128 20.39 32.29 -14.18
C ARG A 128 20.54 31.74 -12.75
N PRO A 129 21.72 31.94 -12.11
CA PRO A 129 22.20 31.05 -11.05
C PRO A 129 22.16 31.68 -9.65
N LEU A 130 22.67 30.91 -8.68
CA LEU A 130 22.91 31.30 -7.28
C LEU A 130 23.43 32.73 -7.10
N LEU A 131 22.87 33.44 -6.13
CA LEU A 131 23.24 34.82 -5.78
C LEU A 131 24.67 34.89 -5.23
N HIS A 132 25.53 35.64 -5.90
CA HIS A 132 26.90 35.93 -5.46
C HIS A 132 26.93 37.16 -4.54
N ALA A 133 27.87 37.22 -3.60
CA ALA A 133 27.93 38.25 -2.55
C ALA A 133 27.98 39.70 -3.10
N ASP A 134 28.54 39.90 -4.29
CA ASP A 134 28.62 41.21 -4.95
C ASP A 134 27.24 41.84 -5.25
N ALA A 135 26.19 41.02 -5.37
CA ALA A 135 24.81 41.50 -5.56
C ALA A 135 24.26 42.18 -4.29
N LEU A 136 24.65 41.72 -3.10
CA LEU A 136 24.28 42.36 -1.83
C LEU A 136 25.01 43.69 -1.65
N ALA A 137 26.30 43.75 -1.98
CA ALA A 137 27.08 45.01 -1.95
C ALA A 137 26.52 46.09 -2.91
N GLN A 138 25.95 45.68 -4.04
CA GLN A 138 25.24 46.59 -4.96
C GLN A 138 23.88 47.04 -4.40
N LEU A 139 23.17 46.19 -3.64
CA LEU A 139 21.96 46.59 -2.93
C LEU A 139 22.25 47.65 -1.86
N ASP A 140 23.29 47.45 -1.03
CA ASP A 140 23.66 48.41 0.01
C ASP A 140 24.12 49.76 -0.55
N THR A 141 24.85 49.77 -1.68
CA THR A 141 25.21 51.03 -2.35
C THR A 141 24.04 51.72 -3.06
N MET A 142 22.90 51.04 -3.27
CA MET A 142 21.64 51.67 -3.66
C MET A 142 20.86 52.18 -2.44
N ASN A 143 20.77 51.40 -1.36
CA ASN A 143 20.13 51.80 -0.09
C ASN A 143 20.80 53.04 0.53
N ALA A 144 22.13 53.14 0.46
CA ALA A 144 22.89 54.30 0.93
C ALA A 144 22.58 55.60 0.15
N LYS A 145 22.01 55.51 -1.07
CA LYS A 145 21.68 56.67 -1.91
C LYS A 145 20.23 57.13 -1.80
N THR A 146 19.32 56.30 -1.29
CA THR A 146 17.89 56.63 -1.16
C THR A 146 17.54 57.34 0.16
N GLY A 147 18.52 57.58 1.04
CA GLY A 147 18.36 58.44 2.21
C GLY A 147 17.46 57.86 3.31
N TRP A 148 17.30 56.54 3.35
CA TRP A 148 16.43 55.86 4.30
C TRP A 148 16.98 55.97 5.74
N LYS A 149 16.37 56.85 6.54
CA LYS A 149 16.78 57.06 7.94
C LYS A 149 16.29 55.92 8.82
N ALA A 150 17.14 54.91 9.01
CA ALA A 150 16.94 53.86 10.01
C ALA A 150 16.99 54.47 11.42
N ASN A 151 15.83 54.60 12.08
CA ASN A 151 15.75 54.99 13.48
C ASN A 151 15.94 53.77 14.38
N GLN A 152 17.06 53.77 15.13
CA GLN A 152 17.20 53.16 16.44
C GLN A 152 16.80 51.67 16.59
N TYR A 153 17.75 50.78 16.34
CA TYR A 153 17.92 49.61 17.20
C TYR A 153 18.83 49.98 18.38
N ASP A 154 18.58 49.42 19.56
CA ASP A 154 19.44 49.60 20.73
C ASP A 154 20.78 48.86 20.53
N GLU A 155 21.90 49.52 20.85
CA GLU A 155 23.23 48.88 20.87
C GLU A 155 23.25 47.66 21.81
N ASN A 156 22.47 47.67 22.90
CA ASN A 156 22.34 46.52 23.79
C ASN A 156 21.72 45.31 23.08
N TYR A 157 20.74 45.53 22.18
CA TYR A 157 20.12 44.47 21.38
C TYR A 157 21.08 43.94 20.32
N LEU A 158 21.76 44.84 19.59
CA LEU A 158 22.80 44.46 18.62
C LEU A 158 24.00 43.76 19.28
N LYS A 159 24.27 44.02 20.55
CA LYS A 159 25.25 43.24 21.33
C LYS A 159 24.70 41.85 21.70
N GLN A 160 23.48 41.77 22.26
CA GLN A 160 22.86 40.48 22.60
C GLN A 160 22.78 39.53 21.41
N VAL A 161 22.43 40.00 20.21
CA VAL A 161 22.39 39.16 19.00
C VAL A 161 23.77 38.57 18.67
N ARG A 162 24.85 39.37 18.78
CA ARG A 162 26.23 38.89 18.52
C ARG A 162 26.71 37.91 19.60
N ASP A 163 26.40 38.17 20.86
CA ASP A 163 26.73 37.28 21.98
C ASP A 163 25.96 35.93 21.87
N GLU A 164 24.72 35.96 21.37
CA GLU A 164 23.87 34.78 21.09
C GLU A 164 24.40 33.98 19.89
N GLU A 165 24.77 34.63 18.79
CA GLU A 165 25.38 34.00 17.60
C GLU A 165 26.72 33.32 17.95
N GLU A 166 27.58 33.96 18.75
CA GLU A 166 28.85 33.36 19.18
C GLU A 166 28.62 32.15 20.10
N ARG A 167 27.55 32.13 20.90
CA ARG A 167 27.14 30.94 21.69
C ARG A 167 26.70 29.80 20.77
N LEU A 168 25.82 30.08 19.80
CA LEU A 168 25.31 29.09 18.85
C LEU A 168 26.43 28.50 17.99
N GLU A 169 27.41 29.31 17.57
CA GLU A 169 28.59 28.82 16.85
C GLU A 169 29.46 27.88 17.71
N LYS A 170 29.67 28.22 18.99
CA LYS A 170 30.35 27.33 19.95
C LYS A 170 29.58 26.03 20.22
N GLU A 171 28.25 26.04 20.11
CA GLU A 171 27.44 24.82 20.20
C GLU A 171 27.54 23.97 18.93
N ARG A 172 27.44 24.56 17.72
CA ARG A 172 27.69 23.85 16.44
C ARG A 172 29.04 23.13 16.42
N GLN A 173 30.11 23.80 16.87
CA GLN A 173 31.45 23.21 16.92
C GLN A 173 31.59 22.10 17.98
N ARG A 174 30.82 22.16 19.08
CA ARG A 174 30.75 21.09 20.09
C ARG A 174 29.96 19.89 19.58
N GLU A 175 28.90 20.11 18.81
CA GLU A 175 28.07 19.07 18.19
C GLU A 175 28.86 18.28 17.15
N ALA A 176 29.47 18.95 16.17
CA ALA A 176 30.32 18.32 15.16
C ALA A 176 31.49 17.51 15.78
N LYS A 177 31.99 17.92 16.95
CA LYS A 177 33.02 17.19 17.71
C LYS A 177 32.48 15.98 18.47
N ARG A 178 31.18 15.97 18.84
CA ARG A 178 30.47 14.80 19.40
C ARG A 178 30.12 13.80 18.30
N GLU A 179 29.70 14.28 17.14
CA GLU A 179 29.35 13.49 15.96
C GLU A 179 30.54 12.69 15.43
N ARG A 180 31.68 13.35 15.14
CA ARG A 180 32.94 12.68 14.76
C ARG A 180 33.46 11.68 15.79
N ARG A 181 33.03 11.80 17.06
CA ARG A 181 33.31 10.82 18.11
C ARG A 181 32.35 9.62 18.03
N ARG A 182 31.05 9.84 17.78
CA ARG A 182 30.07 8.76 17.54
C ARG A 182 30.47 7.91 16.34
N GLU A 183 30.77 8.51 15.19
CA GLU A 183 31.27 7.78 14.01
C GLU A 183 32.48 6.88 14.34
N LYS A 184 33.40 7.37 15.17
CA LYS A 184 34.62 6.65 15.54
C LYS A 184 34.34 5.50 16.52
N GLU A 185 33.37 5.66 17.42
CA GLU A 185 32.88 4.58 18.30
C GLU A 185 32.08 3.53 17.51
N GLU A 186 31.33 3.95 16.49
CA GLU A 186 30.53 3.09 15.61
C GLU A 186 31.40 2.23 14.67
N ARG A 187 32.33 2.85 13.94
CA ARG A 187 33.33 2.13 13.11
C ARG A 187 34.24 1.20 13.94
N ALA A 188 34.34 1.42 15.26
CA ALA A 188 35.00 0.48 16.17
C ALA A 188 34.12 -0.73 16.49
N ARG A 189 32.81 -0.53 16.71
CA ARG A 189 31.83 -1.62 16.91
C ARG A 189 31.70 -2.51 15.68
N GLU A 190 31.59 -1.93 14.48
CA GLU A 190 31.57 -2.70 13.22
C GLU A 190 32.80 -3.60 13.09
N LYS A 191 33.99 -3.09 13.43
CA LYS A 191 35.23 -3.88 13.38
C LYS A 191 35.25 -5.00 14.42
N GLU A 192 34.71 -4.77 15.62
CA GLU A 192 34.59 -5.82 16.62
C GLU A 192 33.55 -6.89 16.21
N GLU A 193 32.43 -6.48 15.61
CA GLU A 193 31.39 -7.40 15.12
C GLU A 193 31.88 -8.27 13.96
N ARG A 194 32.52 -7.67 12.93
CA ARG A 194 33.16 -8.42 11.84
C ARG A 194 34.28 -9.35 12.34
N ALA A 195 34.97 -8.99 13.43
CA ALA A 195 35.95 -9.88 14.07
C ALA A 195 35.28 -11.06 14.80
N ARG A 196 34.22 -10.82 15.57
CA ARG A 196 33.42 -11.85 16.23
C ARG A 196 32.77 -12.80 15.21
N GLU A 197 32.31 -12.29 14.07
CA GLU A 197 31.75 -13.09 12.99
C GLU A 197 32.82 -13.96 12.30
N LYS A 198 34.00 -13.41 12.01
CA LYS A 198 35.16 -14.20 11.55
C LYS A 198 35.54 -15.29 12.55
N GLU A 199 35.49 -15.03 13.86
CA GLU A 199 35.78 -16.05 14.87
C GLU A 199 34.70 -17.14 14.94
N LYS A 200 33.41 -16.76 14.95
CA LYS A 200 32.29 -17.73 14.85
C LYS A 200 32.45 -18.63 13.64
N ARG A 201 32.75 -18.05 12.48
CA ARG A 201 32.98 -18.80 11.24
C ARG A 201 34.19 -19.73 11.35
N ARG A 202 35.31 -19.29 11.94
CA ARG A 202 36.49 -20.14 12.14
C ARG A 202 36.18 -21.33 13.07
N ARG A 203 35.44 -21.11 14.16
CA ARG A 203 34.99 -22.20 15.05
C ARG A 203 34.08 -23.19 14.33
N TYR A 204 33.15 -22.71 13.49
CA TYR A 204 32.28 -23.57 12.69
C TYR A 204 33.05 -24.40 11.64
N GLU A 205 34.06 -23.81 10.98
CA GLU A 205 34.96 -24.52 10.06
C GLU A 205 35.88 -25.53 10.79
N GLU A 206 36.26 -25.24 12.05
CA GLU A 206 36.98 -26.16 12.95
C GLU A 206 36.09 -27.33 13.43
N GLU A 207 34.85 -27.08 13.88
CA GLU A 207 33.88 -28.10 14.32
C GLU A 207 33.46 -29.03 13.18
N MET A 208 33.29 -28.49 11.97
CA MET A 208 32.97 -29.28 10.76
C MET A 208 34.18 -30.08 10.21
N GLY A 209 35.31 -30.09 10.92
CA GLY A 209 36.45 -30.97 10.62
C GLY A 209 37.24 -30.61 9.35
N PHE A 210 37.02 -29.43 8.78
CA PHE A 210 37.63 -29.02 7.52
C PHE A 210 39.10 -28.60 7.71
N ARG A 211 40.00 -29.59 7.70
CA ARG A 211 41.45 -29.35 7.50
C ARG A 211 41.68 -28.76 6.10
N ARG A 212 41.64 -27.42 5.96
CA ARG A 212 42.17 -26.72 4.79
C ARG A 212 43.63 -27.14 4.60
N SER A 213 43.97 -27.59 3.39
CA SER A 213 45.37 -27.64 3.00
C SER A 213 45.90 -26.22 2.91
N ARG A 214 47.10 -25.97 3.47
CA ARG A 214 47.93 -24.86 2.98
C ARG A 214 48.14 -25.03 1.46
N ASN A 215 48.41 -23.92 0.77
CA ASN A 215 48.71 -23.77 -0.67
C ASN A 215 47.58 -23.29 -1.60
N VAL A 216 46.48 -22.68 -1.11
CA VAL A 216 45.53 -21.91 -1.96
C VAL A 216 45.03 -20.65 -1.22
N ASP A 217 45.95 -19.83 -0.71
CA ASP A 217 45.71 -18.47 -0.21
C ASP A 217 47.07 -17.70 -0.33
N ALA A 218 47.55 -17.47 -1.56
CA ALA A 218 48.91 -16.95 -1.82
C ALA A 218 49.08 -16.16 -3.14
N GLU A 219 48.00 -15.76 -3.81
CA GLU A 219 48.01 -15.01 -5.09
C GLU A 219 46.95 -13.87 -5.09
N LEU A 220 46.64 -13.31 -3.91
CA LEU A 220 45.64 -12.23 -3.72
C LEU A 220 46.03 -11.23 -2.61
N GLU A 221 47.32 -11.01 -2.36
CA GLU A 221 47.81 -9.89 -1.51
C GLU A 221 48.62 -8.83 -2.29
N ASP A 222 48.81 -9.02 -3.61
CA ASP A 222 49.51 -8.08 -4.50
C ASP A 222 48.53 -7.31 -5.42
N GLU A 223 47.80 -6.29 -4.91
CA GLU A 223 47.30 -5.14 -5.72
C GLU A 223 46.62 -3.98 -4.92
N GLU A 224 47.09 -3.59 -3.72
CA GLU A 224 46.70 -2.27 -3.14
C GLU A 224 47.71 -1.64 -2.14
N GLU A 225 49.00 -1.60 -2.49
CA GLU A 225 49.98 -0.74 -1.77
C GLU A 225 50.77 0.19 -2.72
N GLU A 226 50.18 1.32 -3.09
CA GLU A 226 50.97 2.49 -3.51
C GLU A 226 50.31 3.81 -3.06
N LEU A 227 51.15 4.80 -2.68
CA LEU A 227 50.84 6.15 -2.16
C LEU A 227 50.74 6.35 -0.63
N ARG A 228 51.91 6.33 0.03
CA ARG A 228 52.19 7.18 1.21
C ARG A 228 53.49 7.96 1.01
N PRO A 229 53.52 9.29 1.22
CA PRO A 229 54.77 10.04 1.21
C PRO A 229 55.58 9.77 2.49
N ALA A 230 56.89 9.66 2.35
CA ALA A 230 57.81 9.29 3.43
C ALA A 230 58.36 10.49 4.22
N TYR A 231 58.68 10.27 5.50
CA TYR A 231 59.78 10.91 6.24
C TYR A 231 60.27 9.93 7.35
N PRO A 232 61.51 10.08 7.89
CA PRO A 232 62.38 8.92 8.13
C PRO A 232 62.39 8.36 9.55
N ALA A 233 62.98 7.16 9.67
CA ALA A 233 63.18 6.45 10.93
C ALA A 233 64.36 6.97 11.76
N VAL A 234 64.26 6.75 13.08
CA VAL A 234 65.39 6.69 14.03
C VAL A 234 65.21 5.41 14.86
N ALA A 235 66.30 4.77 15.28
CA ALA A 235 66.31 3.36 15.65
C ALA A 235 66.52 3.07 17.16
N ASN A 236 66.24 1.80 17.49
CA ASN A 236 66.84 0.97 18.55
C ASN A 236 66.40 1.04 20.03
N ASP A 237 66.43 -0.17 20.61
CA ASP A 237 66.79 -0.58 21.97
C ASP A 237 66.02 -0.04 23.21
N GLY A 238 65.09 -0.87 23.70
CA GLY A 238 65.47 -1.89 24.70
C GLY A 238 65.37 -1.58 26.21
N ILE A 239 64.88 -2.60 26.96
CA ILE A 239 65.20 -2.91 28.37
C ILE A 239 64.61 -2.02 29.50
N ARG A 240 63.44 -2.46 30.02
CA ARG A 240 63.22 -3.00 31.40
C ARG A 240 63.66 -2.20 32.67
N VAL A 241 62.75 -2.15 33.67
CA VAL A 241 62.94 -2.04 35.17
C VAL A 241 62.76 -0.66 35.87
N ARG A 242 61.54 -0.44 36.43
CA ARG A 242 61.20 -0.17 37.87
C ARG A 242 62.09 0.75 38.76
N GLY A 243 61.52 1.88 39.21
CA GLY A 243 61.39 2.20 40.66
C GLY A 243 61.88 3.55 41.25
N TYR A 244 60.96 4.24 41.96
CA TYR A 244 61.10 5.04 43.21
C TYR A 244 61.83 6.42 43.27
N ASP A 245 61.09 7.40 43.83
CA ASP A 245 61.37 8.61 44.68
C ASP A 245 62.53 9.59 44.29
N ASP A 246 62.48 10.91 44.52
CA ASP A 246 62.11 11.67 45.74
C ASP A 246 61.65 13.16 45.46
N PHE A 247 61.25 13.90 46.50
CA PHE A 247 60.66 15.30 46.49
C PHE A 247 61.73 16.41 46.77
N PRO A 248 61.50 17.76 46.54
CA PRO A 248 60.52 18.58 47.27
C PRO A 248 59.83 19.80 46.55
N GLU A 249 58.86 20.38 47.27
CA GLU A 249 57.99 21.56 47.02
C GLU A 249 58.64 22.93 47.38
N PRO A 250 57.99 24.15 47.32
CA PRO A 250 56.55 24.53 47.20
C PRO A 250 56.24 25.67 46.15
N TYR A 251 55.12 26.42 46.06
CA TYR A 251 54.00 26.75 46.98
C TYR A 251 52.75 27.31 46.22
N THR A 252 51.53 26.78 46.51
CA THR A 252 50.13 27.30 46.34
C THR A 252 49.66 27.97 45.01
N ASP A 253 48.37 28.18 44.68
CA ASP A 253 47.12 28.28 45.46
C ASP A 253 45.82 27.83 44.71
N ASP A 254 44.74 27.74 45.49
CA ASP A 254 43.29 27.63 45.16
C ASP A 254 42.72 26.25 44.66
N PRO A 255 41.50 25.79 45.10
CA PRO A 255 41.26 24.35 45.29
C PRO A 255 40.12 23.68 44.48
N TYR A 256 40.20 22.33 44.48
CA TYR A 256 39.11 21.35 44.35
C TYR A 256 38.40 21.16 43.00
N THR A 257 38.95 20.21 42.22
CA THR A 257 38.15 19.21 41.49
C THR A 257 38.52 17.80 41.99
N ASP A 258 37.52 16.92 42.06
CA ASP A 258 37.51 15.45 42.16
C ASP A 258 38.65 14.68 42.91
N ASP A 259 38.26 13.95 43.97
CA ASP A 259 38.99 12.79 44.52
C ASP A 259 38.16 11.49 44.30
N PRO A 260 38.69 10.45 43.61
CA PRO A 260 37.89 9.31 43.16
C PRO A 260 38.11 7.96 43.89
N ALA A 261 37.43 7.71 45.03
CA ALA A 261 37.25 6.33 45.56
C ALA A 261 36.09 6.13 46.56
N GLU A 262 35.05 5.34 46.20
CA GLU A 262 34.26 4.40 47.05
C GLU A 262 33.08 3.76 46.24
N PRO A 263 32.40 2.67 46.69
CA PRO A 263 32.05 1.58 45.78
C PRO A 263 30.62 1.50 45.23
N ARG A 264 30.53 0.82 44.07
CA ARG A 264 29.41 -0.02 43.56
C ARG A 264 28.04 0.17 44.23
N ARG A 265 27.26 1.16 43.79
CA ARG A 265 25.80 1.15 44.01
C ARG A 265 25.08 0.36 42.91
N ARG A 266 24.28 -0.62 43.32
CA ARG A 266 23.51 -1.53 42.44
C ARG A 266 22.43 -0.77 41.66
N ARG A 267 21.98 -1.34 40.53
CA ARG A 267 20.62 -1.06 40.02
C ARG A 267 19.64 -1.27 41.18
N ARG A 268 18.77 -0.30 41.43
CA ARG A 268 17.62 -0.47 42.33
C ARG A 268 16.49 -1.08 41.52
N ASP A 269 16.30 -2.39 41.64
CA ASP A 269 15.08 -3.03 41.20
C ASP A 269 13.91 -2.50 42.05
N TYR A 270 12.88 -2.00 41.36
CA TYR A 270 11.63 -1.60 42.01
C TYR A 270 10.85 -2.85 42.41
N THR A 271 10.27 -2.84 43.60
CA THR A 271 9.31 -3.86 44.08
C THR A 271 8.04 -3.89 43.23
N GLU A 272 7.25 -4.98 43.30
CA GLU A 272 5.93 -5.02 42.66
C GLU A 272 5.04 -3.85 43.13
N ASP A 273 5.00 -3.58 44.44
CA ASP A 273 4.25 -2.46 45.02
C ASP A 273 4.70 -1.08 44.47
N GLU A 274 6.01 -0.84 44.33
CA GLU A 274 6.54 0.39 43.71
C GLU A 274 6.21 0.49 42.20
N ARG A 275 6.04 -0.66 41.51
CA ARG A 275 5.60 -0.70 40.10
C ARG A 275 4.10 -0.49 39.98
N GLU A 276 3.31 -1.09 40.86
CA GLU A 276 1.86 -0.97 40.89
C GLU A 276 1.44 0.44 41.33
N GLU A 277 2.08 1.04 42.34
CA GLU A 277 1.82 2.45 42.66
C GLU A 277 2.24 3.38 41.50
N ARG A 278 3.32 3.07 40.77
CA ARG A 278 3.65 3.79 39.52
C ARG A 278 2.60 3.58 38.43
N ARG A 279 2.01 2.40 38.29
CA ARG A 279 0.87 2.12 37.38
C ARG A 279 -0.36 2.90 37.81
N ARG A 280 -0.73 2.90 39.11
CA ARG A 280 -1.86 3.68 39.64
C ARG A 280 -1.67 5.17 39.44
N ARG A 281 -0.50 5.73 39.79
CA ARG A 281 -0.15 7.14 39.55
C ARG A 281 -0.08 7.50 38.05
N ARG A 282 0.17 6.54 37.15
CA ARG A 282 0.02 6.72 35.69
C ARG A 282 -1.45 6.72 35.27
N LYS A 283 -2.28 5.79 35.78
CA LYS A 283 -3.73 5.72 35.48
C LYS A 283 -4.49 6.92 36.04
N GLU A 284 -4.18 7.35 37.26
CA GLU A 284 -4.64 8.62 37.86
C GLU A 284 -4.23 9.84 37.02
N ARG A 285 -3.00 9.86 36.46
CA ARG A 285 -2.56 10.93 35.55
C ARG A 285 -3.23 10.89 34.17
N ALA A 286 -3.55 9.72 33.65
CA ALA A 286 -4.32 9.57 32.42
C ALA A 286 -5.78 10.05 32.60
N LEU A 287 -6.42 9.62 33.69
CA LEU A 287 -7.76 10.08 34.09
C LEU A 287 -7.81 11.58 34.40
N ALA A 288 -6.76 12.13 35.01
CA ALA A 288 -6.63 13.59 35.18
C ALA A 288 -6.39 14.32 33.85
N ALA A 289 -5.66 13.71 32.91
CA ALA A 289 -5.45 14.30 31.57
C ALA A 289 -6.76 14.35 30.77
N THR A 290 -7.58 13.29 30.78
CA THR A 290 -8.91 13.30 30.14
C THR A 290 -9.87 14.27 30.84
N ALA A 291 -9.89 14.34 32.17
CA ALA A 291 -10.71 15.29 32.92
C ALA A 291 -10.32 16.77 32.69
N VAL A 292 -9.03 17.06 32.44
CA VAL A 292 -8.54 18.43 32.18
C VAL A 292 -8.59 18.79 30.68
N ALA A 293 -8.65 17.82 29.77
CA ALA A 293 -8.75 18.05 28.32
C ALA A 293 -9.96 18.91 27.91
N GLY A 294 -11.01 18.99 28.73
CA GLY A 294 -12.16 19.87 28.52
C GLY A 294 -11.85 21.37 28.51
N ARG A 295 -10.64 21.82 28.89
CA ARG A 295 -10.25 23.26 28.81
C ARG A 295 -8.80 23.46 28.33
N ASN A 296 -8.68 23.93 27.09
CA ASN A 296 -7.51 24.62 26.51
C ASN A 296 -6.17 23.86 26.44
N LYS A 297 -6.12 22.84 25.56
CA LYS A 297 -4.97 22.65 24.65
C LYS A 297 -5.39 21.83 23.42
N LYS A 298 -4.87 22.17 22.23
CA LYS A 298 -5.16 21.45 20.98
C LYS A 298 -4.48 20.07 21.00
N SER A 299 -5.24 19.01 21.22
CA SER A 299 -4.80 17.62 20.99
C SER A 299 -5.02 17.26 19.51
N ARG A 300 -3.94 17.14 18.74
CA ARG A 300 -4.01 16.76 17.32
C ARG A 300 -4.19 15.24 17.19
N VAL A 301 -5.42 14.81 16.92
CA VAL A 301 -5.72 13.44 16.47
C VAL A 301 -5.35 13.36 14.99
N VAL A 302 -4.69 12.28 14.59
CA VAL A 302 -4.21 12.03 13.22
C VAL A 302 -4.58 10.59 12.86
N SER A 303 -5.39 10.41 11.82
CA SER A 303 -5.50 9.16 11.07
C SER A 303 -4.23 8.97 10.24
N GLY A 304 -3.63 7.77 10.24
CA GLY A 304 -2.58 7.46 9.26
C GLY A 304 -1.57 6.35 9.58
N PRO A 305 -0.88 5.80 8.55
CA PRO A 305 -0.11 4.56 8.63
C PRO A 305 1.02 4.52 9.65
N LEU A 306 1.66 5.65 9.94
CA LEU A 306 2.75 5.66 10.93
C LEU A 306 2.28 5.40 12.38
N LEU A 307 0.98 5.49 12.64
CA LEU A 307 0.33 5.07 13.89
C LEU A 307 -0.29 3.66 13.78
N GLU A 308 -0.52 3.17 12.56
CA GLU A 308 -0.98 1.80 12.26
C GLU A 308 0.17 0.79 12.25
N GLU A 309 1.39 1.29 12.05
CA GLU A 309 2.69 0.60 12.16
C GLU A 309 3.40 0.88 13.51
N GLY A 310 2.83 1.71 14.40
CA GLY A 310 3.32 1.92 15.77
C GLY A 310 4.57 2.83 15.96
N GLY A 311 5.00 3.55 14.92
CA GLY A 311 6.31 4.22 14.82
C GLY A 311 6.54 5.53 15.58
N LYS A 312 5.89 5.77 16.74
CA LYS A 312 5.89 7.10 17.39
C LYS A 312 7.27 7.60 17.83
N GLU A 313 8.09 6.76 18.47
CA GLU A 313 9.46 7.15 18.87
C GLU A 313 10.39 7.25 17.66
N GLU A 314 10.07 6.55 16.56
CA GLU A 314 10.88 6.55 15.33
C GLU A 314 10.68 7.84 14.51
N TYR A 315 9.54 8.51 14.61
CA TYR A 315 9.32 9.84 14.03
C TYR A 315 10.30 10.87 14.60
N GLU A 316 10.45 10.94 15.94
CA GLU A 316 11.40 11.86 16.58
C GLU A 316 12.86 11.50 16.26
N TYR A 317 13.16 10.22 16.01
CA TYR A 317 14.50 9.76 15.65
C TYR A 317 14.86 10.01 14.17
N ARG A 318 13.99 9.63 13.22
CA ARG A 318 14.22 9.82 11.77
C ARG A 318 14.32 11.30 11.39
N MET A 319 13.51 12.16 12.02
CA MET A 319 13.57 13.62 11.81
C MET A 319 14.90 14.24 12.29
N ALA A 320 15.64 13.57 13.17
CA ALA A 320 16.96 14.01 13.64
C ALA A 320 18.13 13.53 12.77
N GLN A 321 17.89 12.76 11.69
CA GLN A 321 18.96 12.16 10.86
C GLN A 321 18.92 12.47 9.35
N ARG A 322 17.87 13.10 8.82
CA ARG A 322 17.83 13.50 7.39
C ARG A 322 18.59 14.80 7.12
N GLY A 323 19.93 14.68 7.03
CA GLY A 323 20.84 15.80 6.74
C GLY A 323 22.14 15.35 6.05
N GLY A 324 22.05 14.94 4.79
CA GLY A 324 23.19 14.44 3.98
C GLY A 324 22.83 13.16 3.24
N GLY A 325 23.52 12.85 2.13
CA GLY A 325 23.16 11.67 1.31
C GLY A 325 24.23 11.24 0.32
N GLY A 326 23.95 10.13 -0.37
CA GLY A 326 24.75 9.59 -1.48
C GLY A 326 25.76 8.51 -1.09
N GLY A 327 25.53 7.27 -1.56
CA GLY A 327 26.48 6.17 -1.44
C GLY A 327 25.90 4.86 -2.00
N SER A 328 26.42 4.40 -3.14
CA SER A 328 25.99 3.15 -3.80
C SER A 328 27.00 2.03 -3.60
N SER A 329 26.53 0.78 -3.49
CA SER A 329 27.27 -0.39 -4.00
C SER A 329 26.38 -1.63 -4.08
N ASP A 330 26.14 -2.10 -5.30
CA ASP A 330 25.66 -3.44 -5.62
C ASP A 330 26.75 -4.09 -6.50
N ASP A 331 27.44 -5.12 -6.00
CA ASP A 331 28.09 -6.15 -6.84
C ASP A 331 28.74 -7.27 -5.98
N TYR A 332 28.02 -8.39 -5.77
CA TYR A 332 28.65 -9.66 -5.34
C TYR A 332 27.83 -10.93 -5.61
N TYR A 333 26.49 -10.85 -5.63
CA TYR A 333 25.63 -12.04 -5.48
C TYR A 333 25.33 -12.86 -6.76
N ASP A 334 25.54 -12.32 -7.97
CA ASP A 334 25.16 -13.03 -9.22
C ASP A 334 26.11 -14.20 -9.60
N ALA A 335 27.32 -14.26 -9.03
CA ALA A 335 28.28 -15.33 -9.34
C ALA A 335 27.85 -16.73 -8.83
N GLU A 336 27.23 -16.82 -7.65
CA GLU A 336 26.87 -18.12 -7.04
C GLU A 336 25.61 -18.76 -7.65
N LEU A 337 24.61 -17.95 -8.01
CA LEU A 337 23.31 -18.42 -8.51
C LEU A 337 23.45 -19.24 -9.80
N LYS A 338 24.42 -18.87 -10.67
CA LYS A 338 24.70 -19.55 -11.94
C LYS A 338 25.21 -20.99 -11.79
N LYS A 339 25.87 -21.34 -10.68
CA LYS A 339 26.27 -22.74 -10.39
C LYS A 339 25.10 -23.59 -9.88
N LYS A 340 24.22 -23.03 -9.04
CA LYS A 340 23.07 -23.76 -8.46
C LYS A 340 22.00 -24.11 -9.52
N LYS A 341 21.73 -23.23 -10.50
CA LYS A 341 20.74 -23.48 -11.57
C LYS A 341 21.04 -24.74 -12.41
N ARG A 342 22.30 -25.02 -12.76
CA ARG A 342 22.66 -26.16 -13.65
C ARG A 342 22.35 -27.55 -13.08
N LYS A 343 22.41 -27.75 -11.75
CA LYS A 343 22.06 -29.05 -11.13
C LYS A 343 20.54 -29.31 -11.11
N LYS A 344 19.70 -28.28 -10.96
CA LYS A 344 18.23 -28.45 -10.97
C LYS A 344 17.72 -28.91 -12.34
N ILE A 345 18.30 -28.40 -13.44
CA ILE A 345 17.87 -28.72 -14.81
C ILE A 345 17.94 -30.23 -15.10
N PHE A 346 19.04 -30.91 -14.74
CA PHE A 346 19.17 -32.36 -14.96
C PHE A 346 18.15 -33.20 -14.16
N ILE A 347 17.76 -32.75 -12.97
CA ILE A 347 16.72 -33.42 -12.16
C ILE A 347 15.34 -33.25 -12.81
N ILE A 348 15.02 -32.04 -13.28
CA ILE A 348 13.75 -31.74 -13.96
C ILE A 348 13.61 -32.56 -15.25
N VAL A 349 14.67 -32.66 -16.07
CA VAL A 349 14.68 -33.49 -17.29
C VAL A 349 14.44 -34.97 -16.96
N GLY A 350 15.04 -35.49 -15.89
CA GLY A 350 14.80 -36.87 -15.44
C GLY A 350 13.34 -37.13 -15.05
N ILE A 351 12.69 -36.17 -14.38
CA ILE A 351 11.27 -36.27 -13.98
C ILE A 351 10.36 -36.22 -15.22
N ILE A 352 10.62 -35.35 -16.20
CA ILE A 352 9.82 -35.24 -17.43
C ILE A 352 9.86 -36.55 -18.23
N VAL A 353 11.04 -37.17 -18.36
CA VAL A 353 11.17 -38.48 -19.05
C VAL A 353 10.39 -39.58 -18.31
N LEU A 354 10.37 -39.57 -16.97
CA LEU A 354 9.60 -40.52 -16.18
C LEU A 354 8.08 -40.34 -16.39
N ILE A 355 7.59 -39.10 -16.43
CA ILE A 355 6.17 -38.79 -16.67
C ILE A 355 5.75 -39.24 -18.07
N LEU A 356 6.53 -38.94 -19.11
CA LEU A 356 6.22 -39.37 -20.48
C LEU A 356 6.17 -40.90 -20.63
N ALA A 357 7.04 -41.62 -19.93
CA ALA A 357 7.02 -43.09 -19.89
C ALA A 357 5.76 -43.69 -19.23
N ILE A 358 5.06 -42.92 -18.38
CA ILE A 358 3.82 -43.34 -17.71
C ILE A 358 2.58 -42.93 -18.52
N VAL A 359 2.59 -41.75 -19.15
CA VAL A 359 1.42 -41.23 -19.89
C VAL A 359 1.17 -41.98 -21.20
N ILE A 360 2.23 -42.34 -21.94
CA ILE A 360 2.10 -42.97 -23.26
C ILE A 360 1.36 -44.34 -23.19
N PRO A 361 1.65 -45.26 -22.26
CA PRO A 361 0.87 -46.49 -22.10
C PRO A 361 -0.60 -46.28 -21.74
N VAL A 362 -0.91 -45.27 -20.91
CA VAL A 362 -2.29 -45.01 -20.43
C VAL A 362 -3.18 -44.46 -21.55
N ALA A 363 -2.66 -43.54 -22.37
CA ALA A 363 -3.42 -42.94 -23.48
C ALA A 363 -3.88 -43.97 -24.54
N VAL A 364 -3.15 -45.08 -24.70
CA VAL A 364 -3.46 -46.13 -25.69
C VAL A 364 -4.58 -47.08 -25.21
N VAL A 365 -4.87 -47.14 -23.91
CA VAL A 365 -5.85 -48.09 -23.33
C VAL A 365 -7.28 -47.54 -23.28
N VAL A 366 -7.47 -46.22 -23.35
CA VAL A 366 -8.79 -45.57 -23.14
C VAL A 366 -9.56 -45.31 -24.45
N SER A 367 -8.89 -45.24 -25.60
CA SER A 367 -9.52 -44.93 -26.90
C SER A 367 -10.11 -46.17 -27.59
N GLY A 368 -11.33 -46.58 -27.23
CA GLY A 368 -12.04 -47.61 -28.01
C GLY A 368 -13.49 -47.92 -27.58
N LYS A 369 -14.42 -47.73 -28.52
CA LYS A 369 -15.90 -48.00 -28.50
C LYS A 369 -16.78 -46.91 -27.84
N ASN A 370 -18.00 -46.65 -28.29
CA ASN A 370 -18.68 -46.79 -29.61
C ASN A 370 -19.99 -45.96 -29.60
N ASN A 371 -20.55 -45.64 -30.77
CA ASN A 371 -21.82 -44.90 -30.93
C ASN A 371 -23.07 -45.80 -30.74
N SER A 372 -24.21 -45.23 -30.27
CA SER A 372 -25.54 -45.30 -30.95
C SER A 372 -26.71 -44.69 -30.13
N ASP A 373 -27.23 -43.55 -30.61
CA ASP A 373 -28.63 -43.10 -30.81
C ASP A 373 -29.79 -43.30 -29.78
N ASP A 374 -30.53 -42.20 -29.59
CA ASP A 374 -31.97 -41.99 -29.30
C ASP A 374 -32.78 -42.81 -28.27
N SER A 375 -33.31 -42.11 -27.25
CA SER A 375 -34.73 -41.65 -27.26
C SER A 375 -35.08 -40.82 -26.00
N SER A 376 -36.27 -40.19 -25.98
CA SER A 376 -36.59 -39.04 -25.10
C SER A 376 -37.50 -39.33 -23.90
N SER A 377 -37.20 -38.69 -22.76
CA SER A 377 -38.22 -38.16 -21.83
C SER A 377 -37.65 -37.16 -20.81
N SER A 378 -38.14 -35.92 -20.85
CA SER A 378 -38.26 -34.97 -19.72
C SER A 378 -37.19 -35.00 -18.61
N THR A 379 -36.11 -34.25 -18.78
CA THR A 379 -35.22 -33.84 -17.67
C THR A 379 -35.52 -32.40 -17.28
N ILE A 380 -35.74 -32.13 -15.99
CA ILE A 380 -35.71 -30.75 -15.48
C ILE A 380 -34.26 -30.28 -15.56
N SER A 381 -33.99 -29.24 -16.35
CA SER A 381 -32.65 -28.72 -16.57
C SER A 381 -32.11 -28.02 -15.31
N SER A 382 -31.32 -28.76 -14.54
CA SER A 382 -30.30 -28.16 -13.68
C SER A 382 -29.34 -27.38 -14.58
N SER A 383 -29.32 -26.05 -14.45
CA SER A 383 -28.52 -25.14 -15.28
C SER A 383 -27.04 -25.18 -14.88
N ASP A 384 -26.35 -26.23 -15.30
CA ASP A 384 -24.89 -26.34 -15.23
C ASP A 384 -24.24 -25.54 -16.37
N SER A 385 -24.27 -24.21 -16.23
CA SER A 385 -23.71 -23.27 -17.20
C SER A 385 -23.43 -21.91 -16.54
N GLY A 386 -22.24 -21.75 -15.96
CA GLY A 386 -21.80 -20.48 -15.33
C GLY A 386 -21.44 -19.35 -16.31
N LYS A 387 -21.52 -19.61 -17.63
CA LYS A 387 -21.30 -18.61 -18.67
C LYS A 387 -22.63 -17.99 -19.12
N PRO A 388 -22.71 -16.65 -19.30
CA PRO A 388 -23.85 -16.00 -19.93
C PRO A 388 -24.14 -16.54 -21.34
N ASP A 389 -25.43 -16.49 -21.70
CA ASP A 389 -26.01 -17.03 -22.94
C ASP A 389 -25.50 -16.29 -24.20
N ASN A 390 -25.18 -15.00 -24.07
CA ASN A 390 -24.64 -14.14 -25.14
C ASN A 390 -25.52 -14.06 -26.42
N SER A 391 -26.81 -14.37 -26.33
CA SER A 391 -27.77 -14.41 -27.44
C SER A 391 -28.04 -13.06 -28.12
N ASN A 392 -27.47 -11.94 -27.66
CA ASN A 392 -27.40 -10.72 -28.46
C ASN A 392 -26.39 -10.80 -29.62
N LEU A 393 -25.58 -11.86 -29.70
CA LEU A 393 -24.80 -12.23 -30.89
C LEU A 393 -25.64 -13.01 -31.93
N ASP A 394 -26.86 -13.45 -31.62
CA ASP A 394 -27.67 -14.28 -32.52
C ASP A 394 -27.99 -13.55 -33.83
N GLY A 395 -27.55 -14.14 -34.94
CA GLY A 395 -27.73 -13.58 -36.29
C GLY A 395 -26.61 -12.65 -36.74
N MET A 396 -25.59 -12.39 -35.91
CA MET A 396 -24.31 -11.81 -36.36
C MET A 396 -23.36 -12.88 -36.88
N SER A 397 -22.45 -12.50 -37.79
CA SER A 397 -21.35 -13.36 -38.23
C SER A 397 -20.02 -12.91 -37.64
N GLU A 398 -19.13 -13.85 -37.31
CA GLU A 398 -17.72 -13.53 -37.01
C GLU A 398 -17.03 -12.87 -38.24
N ASP A 399 -17.55 -13.12 -39.45
CA ASP A 399 -17.08 -12.44 -40.66
C ASP A 399 -17.44 -10.94 -40.74
N ASP A 400 -18.42 -10.47 -39.97
CA ASP A 400 -18.74 -9.04 -39.87
C ASP A 400 -17.66 -8.27 -39.07
N ILE A 401 -16.82 -8.98 -38.32
CA ILE A 401 -15.67 -8.41 -37.61
C ILE A 401 -14.48 -8.29 -38.58
N PRO A 402 -13.85 -7.11 -38.74
CA PRO A 402 -12.67 -6.95 -39.59
C PRO A 402 -11.49 -7.83 -39.13
N GLU A 403 -10.75 -8.38 -40.09
CA GLU A 403 -9.63 -9.33 -39.85
C GLU A 403 -8.61 -8.84 -38.80
N TYR A 404 -8.32 -7.55 -38.75
CA TYR A 404 -7.38 -6.95 -37.78
C TYR A 404 -7.92 -6.89 -36.34
N ALA A 405 -9.22 -7.10 -36.14
CA ALA A 405 -9.89 -7.01 -34.84
C ALA A 405 -10.29 -8.37 -34.27
N ARG A 406 -10.45 -9.41 -35.12
CA ARG A 406 -10.80 -10.78 -34.73
C ARG A 406 -9.82 -11.33 -33.68
N GLY A 407 -10.32 -12.03 -32.67
CA GLY A 407 -9.52 -12.49 -31.53
C GLY A 407 -9.12 -11.39 -30.53
N GLY A 408 -9.45 -10.12 -30.80
CA GLY A 408 -8.98 -8.95 -30.06
C GLY A 408 -10.00 -8.29 -29.13
N LEU A 409 -9.59 -7.19 -28.48
CA LEU A 409 -10.41 -6.47 -27.48
C LEU A 409 -11.76 -5.95 -28.02
N LEU A 410 -11.85 -5.72 -29.33
CA LEU A 410 -13.04 -5.19 -30.03
C LEU A 410 -13.97 -6.29 -30.57
N ASP A 411 -13.55 -7.55 -30.55
CA ASP A 411 -14.30 -8.66 -31.11
C ASP A 411 -15.21 -9.30 -30.04
N PRO A 412 -16.54 -9.14 -30.11
CA PRO A 412 -17.47 -9.57 -29.08
C PRO A 412 -17.63 -11.09 -29.00
N PHE A 413 -17.28 -11.84 -30.05
CA PHE A 413 -17.25 -13.31 -30.00
C PHE A 413 -16.16 -13.84 -29.05
N THR A 414 -15.20 -12.99 -28.65
CA THR A 414 -14.10 -13.33 -27.73
C THR A 414 -14.32 -12.90 -26.28
N TRP A 415 -15.43 -12.20 -26.00
CA TRP A 415 -15.75 -11.73 -24.66
C TRP A 415 -16.35 -12.88 -23.85
N TYR A 416 -16.19 -12.83 -22.52
CA TYR A 416 -16.87 -13.80 -21.65
C TYR A 416 -18.39 -13.61 -21.72
N ASP A 417 -18.79 -12.35 -21.70
CA ASP A 417 -20.14 -11.87 -21.46
C ASP A 417 -20.43 -10.70 -22.41
N THR A 418 -21.52 -10.80 -23.17
CA THR A 418 -22.03 -9.74 -24.05
C THR A 418 -23.35 -9.15 -23.57
N GLU A 419 -23.90 -9.57 -22.43
CA GLU A 419 -25.19 -9.08 -21.93
C GLU A 419 -25.17 -7.57 -21.67
N ASP A 420 -26.25 -6.89 -22.07
CA ASP A 420 -26.43 -5.43 -22.00
C ASP A 420 -25.41 -4.58 -22.79
N PHE A 421 -24.46 -5.20 -23.50
CA PHE A 421 -23.54 -4.51 -24.41
C PHE A 421 -24.11 -4.34 -25.82
N ASN A 422 -23.73 -3.24 -26.48
CA ASN A 422 -23.88 -3.07 -27.92
C ASN A 422 -22.75 -3.80 -28.65
N VAL A 423 -23.05 -4.99 -29.16
CA VAL A 423 -22.10 -5.86 -29.89
C VAL A 423 -21.86 -5.43 -31.35
N THR A 424 -22.52 -4.38 -31.85
CA THR A 424 -22.26 -3.83 -33.20
C THR A 424 -20.81 -3.36 -33.29
N PHE A 425 -20.02 -3.92 -34.21
CA PHE A 425 -18.60 -3.58 -34.33
C PHE A 425 -18.36 -2.08 -34.56
N THR A 426 -17.49 -1.49 -33.75
CA THR A 426 -16.83 -0.21 -34.02
C THR A 426 -15.39 -0.21 -33.53
N ASN A 427 -14.52 0.51 -34.25
CA ASN A 427 -13.16 0.84 -33.83
C ASN A 427 -13.04 2.30 -33.31
N ASP A 428 -14.16 3.01 -33.16
CA ASP A 428 -14.21 4.39 -32.68
C ASP A 428 -13.64 4.50 -31.27
N THR A 429 -12.98 5.64 -31.02
CA THR A 429 -12.45 6.01 -29.71
C THR A 429 -12.74 7.46 -29.40
N VAL A 430 -12.84 7.79 -28.11
CA VAL A 430 -12.76 9.16 -27.62
C VAL A 430 -11.50 9.26 -26.78
N ALA A 431 -10.58 10.13 -27.18
CA ALA A 431 -9.22 10.25 -26.61
C ALA A 431 -8.46 8.90 -26.51
N GLY A 432 -8.58 8.03 -27.51
CA GLY A 432 -7.91 6.72 -27.55
C GLY A 432 -8.58 5.61 -26.72
N LEU A 433 -9.63 5.92 -25.95
CA LEU A 433 -10.45 4.97 -25.22
C LEU A 433 -11.64 4.53 -26.07
N SER A 434 -11.84 3.21 -26.22
CA SER A 434 -12.86 2.65 -27.11
C SER A 434 -14.27 2.83 -26.56
N ILE A 435 -15.23 3.03 -27.49
CA ILE A 435 -16.67 2.99 -27.22
C ILE A 435 -17.33 1.65 -27.61
N MET A 436 -16.55 0.64 -27.99
CA MET A 436 -17.08 -0.68 -28.35
C MET A 436 -17.79 -1.33 -27.14
N GLY A 437 -19.00 -1.87 -27.36
CA GLY A 437 -19.89 -2.32 -26.29
C GLY A 437 -20.85 -1.25 -25.76
N LEU A 438 -20.63 0.04 -26.04
CA LEU A 438 -21.43 1.14 -25.47
C LEU A 438 -22.73 1.37 -26.26
N ASN A 439 -23.86 1.47 -25.55
CA ASN A 439 -25.11 1.95 -26.14
C ASN A 439 -25.07 3.49 -26.22
N MET A 440 -25.38 4.07 -27.39
CA MET A 440 -25.29 5.51 -27.65
C MET A 440 -26.54 6.31 -27.24
N THR A 441 -27.64 5.66 -26.87
CA THR A 441 -28.80 6.29 -26.23
C THR A 441 -28.79 6.04 -24.71
N TRP A 442 -29.19 7.04 -23.92
CA TRP A 442 -29.28 6.96 -22.46
C TRP A 442 -30.47 7.77 -21.93
N ASP A 443 -30.88 7.49 -20.69
CA ASP A 443 -31.97 8.20 -19.98
C ASP A 443 -31.52 8.52 -18.54
N ASP A 444 -31.48 9.82 -18.21
CA ASP A 444 -31.09 10.32 -16.89
C ASP A 444 -32.33 10.70 -16.02
N SER A 445 -33.56 10.41 -16.46
CA SER A 445 -34.78 10.77 -15.72
C SER A 445 -35.06 9.90 -14.48
N VAL A 446 -34.26 8.85 -14.26
CA VAL A 446 -34.44 7.91 -13.14
C VAL A 446 -34.01 8.53 -11.80
N GLN A 447 -34.83 8.30 -10.78
CA GLN A 447 -34.60 8.69 -9.38
C GLN A 447 -34.24 7.46 -8.55
N ALA A 448 -33.12 7.48 -7.81
CA ALA A 448 -32.71 6.37 -6.95
C ALA A 448 -33.75 6.07 -5.86
N ASN A 449 -34.02 7.05 -5.00
CA ASN A 449 -34.95 6.96 -3.87
C ASN A 449 -35.71 8.29 -3.66
N GLU A 450 -36.75 8.29 -2.84
CA GLU A 450 -37.65 9.44 -2.65
C GLU A 450 -37.00 10.67 -1.98
N HIS A 451 -35.83 10.52 -1.35
CA HIS A 451 -35.12 11.59 -0.66
C HIS A 451 -34.13 12.36 -1.55
N VAL A 452 -33.84 11.87 -2.75
CA VAL A 452 -32.84 12.46 -3.67
C VAL A 452 -33.40 12.80 -5.04
N PRO A 453 -32.88 13.83 -5.73
CA PRO A 453 -33.26 14.16 -7.09
C PRO A 453 -32.86 13.09 -8.12
N ALA A 454 -33.67 12.93 -9.19
CA ALA A 454 -33.31 12.18 -10.40
C ALA A 454 -31.99 12.69 -11.03
N LEU A 455 -31.32 11.87 -11.84
CA LEU A 455 -29.99 12.22 -12.39
C LEU A 455 -30.01 13.50 -13.25
N ASP A 456 -31.08 13.73 -14.03
CA ASP A 456 -31.29 14.95 -14.81
C ASP A 456 -31.65 16.20 -13.96
N LYS A 457 -31.65 16.08 -12.63
CA LYS A 457 -31.88 17.17 -11.67
C LYS A 457 -30.67 17.38 -10.75
N GLU A 458 -30.46 18.63 -10.37
CA GLU A 458 -29.36 19.08 -9.51
C GLU A 458 -29.39 18.38 -8.13
N PHE A 459 -28.32 17.65 -7.79
CA PHE A 459 -28.04 17.20 -6.43
C PHE A 459 -27.19 18.25 -5.72
N LYS A 460 -27.64 18.70 -4.55
CA LYS A 460 -27.00 19.79 -3.82
C LYS A 460 -25.95 19.27 -2.84
N TYR A 461 -24.75 19.00 -3.34
CA TYR A 461 -23.63 18.60 -2.51
C TYR A 461 -23.36 19.62 -1.40
N GLY A 462 -23.15 19.14 -0.17
CA GLY A 462 -22.98 19.97 1.03
C GLY A 462 -24.28 20.38 1.72
N ASP A 463 -25.39 20.56 0.99
CA ASP A 463 -26.75 20.66 1.58
C ASP A 463 -27.37 19.28 1.81
N MET A 464 -27.07 18.33 0.92
CA MET A 464 -27.53 16.95 0.94
C MET A 464 -26.35 16.00 1.16
N PRO A 465 -26.42 15.09 2.15
CA PRO A 465 -25.35 14.13 2.38
C PRO A 465 -25.33 13.07 1.26
N ILE A 466 -24.15 12.75 0.78
CA ILE A 466 -23.89 11.55 -0.02
C ILE A 466 -24.14 10.32 0.87
N ARG A 467 -24.96 9.38 0.39
CA ARG A 467 -25.08 8.04 0.97
C ARG A 467 -24.74 7.03 -0.12
N GLY A 468 -23.47 6.67 -0.17
CA GLY A 468 -22.91 5.81 -1.19
C GLY A 468 -22.37 4.48 -0.67
N VAL A 469 -22.07 3.58 -1.60
CA VAL A 469 -21.37 2.33 -1.33
C VAL A 469 -20.30 2.09 -2.37
N ASN A 470 -19.22 1.43 -1.98
CA ASN A 470 -18.16 1.01 -2.88
C ASN A 470 -18.51 -0.34 -3.53
N VAL A 471 -18.10 -0.53 -4.78
CA VAL A 471 -18.08 -1.84 -5.45
C VAL A 471 -16.65 -2.39 -5.55
N GLY A 472 -16.02 -2.51 -4.37
CA GLY A 472 -14.65 -3.02 -4.20
C GLY A 472 -14.51 -4.51 -4.57
N GLY A 473 -13.26 -4.95 -4.74
CA GLY A 473 -12.96 -6.29 -5.26
C GLY A 473 -13.45 -6.57 -6.69
N TRP A 474 -13.96 -5.58 -7.45
CA TRP A 474 -14.54 -5.78 -8.79
C TRP A 474 -13.53 -5.56 -9.91
N LEU A 475 -13.28 -4.29 -10.30
CA LEU A 475 -12.31 -3.91 -11.35
C LEU A 475 -10.92 -3.59 -10.75
N ASN A 476 -10.77 -3.96 -9.48
CA ASN A 476 -9.61 -3.91 -8.62
C ASN A 476 -9.70 -5.17 -7.75
N ILE A 477 -8.72 -6.08 -7.84
CA ILE A 477 -8.79 -7.37 -7.13
C ILE A 477 -8.10 -7.30 -5.78
N GLU A 478 -8.87 -7.62 -4.72
CA GLU A 478 -8.44 -7.48 -3.33
C GLU A 478 -8.55 -8.81 -2.58
N PRO A 479 -7.47 -9.27 -1.90
CA PRO A 479 -7.44 -10.59 -1.29
C PRO A 479 -8.47 -10.83 -0.18
N PHE A 480 -8.85 -9.80 0.58
CA PHE A 480 -9.81 -9.98 1.69
C PHE A 480 -11.28 -9.96 1.24
N ILE A 481 -11.56 -9.29 0.11
CA ILE A 481 -12.90 -9.22 -0.50
C ILE A 481 -13.16 -10.48 -1.34
N THR A 482 -12.13 -10.93 -2.08
CA THR A 482 -12.16 -12.05 -3.03
C THR A 482 -11.11 -13.14 -2.71
N PRO A 483 -11.10 -13.71 -1.48
CA PRO A 483 -10.07 -14.66 -1.05
C PRO A 483 -9.99 -15.93 -1.89
N SER A 484 -11.04 -16.33 -2.63
CA SER A 484 -10.99 -17.49 -3.55
C SER A 484 -9.85 -17.44 -4.57
N PHE A 485 -9.47 -16.24 -5.05
CA PHE A 485 -8.31 -16.06 -5.94
C PHE A 485 -6.97 -16.39 -5.27
N PHE A 486 -6.88 -16.29 -3.94
CA PHE A 486 -5.62 -16.36 -3.18
C PHE A 486 -5.49 -17.64 -2.34
N GLU A 487 -6.60 -18.19 -1.84
CA GLU A 487 -6.64 -19.37 -0.95
C GLU A 487 -6.06 -20.66 -1.57
N SER A 488 -6.00 -20.75 -2.90
CA SER A 488 -5.38 -21.90 -3.59
C SER A 488 -3.85 -21.86 -3.59
N TYR A 489 -3.24 -20.71 -3.28
CA TYR A 489 -1.79 -20.51 -3.23
C TYR A 489 -1.26 -20.61 -1.80
N SER A 490 -0.04 -21.11 -1.65
CA SER A 490 0.67 -21.03 -0.36
C SER A 490 1.49 -19.74 -0.28
N THR A 491 1.86 -19.33 0.93
CA THR A 491 2.77 -18.20 1.16
C THR A 491 4.18 -18.40 0.57
N ARG A 492 4.51 -19.58 0.03
CA ARG A 492 5.75 -19.85 -0.72
C ARG A 492 5.64 -19.57 -2.21
N ASP A 493 4.42 -19.50 -2.74
CA ASP A 493 4.15 -19.25 -4.17
C ASP A 493 4.17 -17.74 -4.48
N GLY A 494 4.02 -16.89 -3.45
CA GLY A 494 4.25 -15.46 -3.54
C GLY A 494 3.11 -14.65 -4.19
N VAL A 495 1.91 -15.22 -4.26
CA VAL A 495 0.71 -14.54 -4.76
C VAL A 495 0.05 -13.76 -3.61
N ILE A 496 0.07 -12.43 -3.69
CA ILE A 496 -0.30 -11.50 -2.60
C ILE A 496 -1.15 -10.30 -3.07
N ASP A 497 -1.18 -10.02 -4.36
CA ASP A 497 -1.80 -8.86 -5.01
C ASP A 497 -2.20 -9.18 -6.47
N GLU A 498 -2.86 -8.27 -7.19
CA GLU A 498 -3.26 -8.51 -8.59
C GLU A 498 -2.05 -8.68 -9.53
N TRP A 499 -0.92 -7.99 -9.27
CA TRP A 499 0.33 -8.14 -10.02
C TRP A 499 0.87 -9.57 -9.98
N THR A 500 0.97 -10.16 -8.79
CA THR A 500 1.48 -11.53 -8.59
C THR A 500 0.45 -12.57 -8.98
N LEU A 501 -0.84 -12.32 -8.76
CA LEU A 501 -1.95 -13.17 -9.19
C LEU A 501 -1.97 -13.29 -10.73
N THR A 502 -1.98 -12.19 -11.47
CA THR A 502 -1.95 -12.20 -12.94
C THR A 502 -0.67 -12.84 -13.48
N THR A 503 0.49 -12.58 -12.86
CA THR A 503 1.75 -13.27 -13.17
C THR A 503 1.63 -14.79 -13.01
N SER A 504 0.98 -15.27 -11.95
CA SER A 504 0.82 -16.71 -11.67
C SER A 504 -0.19 -17.41 -12.59
N MET A 505 -1.29 -16.73 -12.97
CA MET A 505 -2.29 -17.24 -13.90
C MET A 505 -1.79 -17.27 -15.36
N ALA A 506 -0.82 -16.41 -15.70
CA ALA A 506 -0.26 -16.27 -17.05
C ALA A 506 -1.36 -16.18 -18.12
N GLY A 507 -1.34 -17.05 -19.14
CA GLY A 507 -2.32 -17.05 -20.24
C GLY A 507 -3.79 -17.29 -19.82
N LYS A 508 -4.06 -17.70 -18.57
CA LYS A 508 -5.41 -17.81 -18.02
C LYS A 508 -5.95 -16.52 -17.40
N ALA A 509 -5.10 -15.50 -17.19
CA ALA A 509 -5.49 -14.30 -16.46
C ALA A 509 -6.68 -13.58 -17.10
N LYS A 510 -6.72 -13.46 -18.44
CA LYS A 510 -7.85 -12.84 -19.16
C LYS A 510 -9.17 -13.51 -18.80
N SER A 511 -9.28 -14.83 -18.96
CA SER A 511 -10.57 -15.52 -18.81
C SER A 511 -11.09 -15.48 -17.37
N ASN A 512 -10.21 -15.67 -16.38
CA ASN A 512 -10.61 -15.74 -14.97
C ASN A 512 -11.03 -14.35 -14.44
N LEU A 513 -10.31 -13.29 -14.82
CA LEU A 513 -10.68 -11.94 -14.44
C LEU A 513 -11.89 -11.43 -15.22
N GLU A 514 -12.07 -11.83 -16.49
CA GLU A 514 -13.24 -11.43 -17.28
C GLU A 514 -14.54 -12.13 -16.81
N GLU A 515 -14.46 -13.40 -16.42
CA GLU A 515 -15.53 -14.15 -15.74
C GLU A 515 -15.93 -13.51 -14.40
N HIS A 516 -14.94 -13.04 -13.63
CA HIS A 516 -15.16 -12.28 -12.39
C HIS A 516 -15.77 -10.89 -12.66
N TYR A 517 -15.27 -10.13 -13.63
CA TYR A 517 -15.84 -8.82 -13.98
C TYR A 517 -17.29 -8.92 -14.46
N SER A 518 -17.67 -10.04 -15.08
CA SER A 518 -19.04 -10.37 -15.47
C SER A 518 -19.94 -10.71 -14.27
N SER A 519 -19.47 -11.61 -13.38
CA SER A 519 -20.31 -12.24 -12.35
C SER A 519 -20.25 -11.58 -10.96
N TRP A 520 -19.22 -10.79 -10.65
CA TRP A 520 -19.06 -10.19 -9.32
C TRP A 520 -20.05 -9.05 -9.07
N ILE A 521 -20.07 -8.03 -9.94
CA ILE A 521 -21.05 -6.93 -9.87
C ILE A 521 -21.95 -7.01 -11.10
N THR A 522 -23.21 -7.34 -10.87
CA THR A 522 -24.22 -7.58 -11.90
C THR A 522 -25.23 -6.43 -11.96
N LYS A 523 -26.13 -6.48 -12.95
CA LYS A 523 -27.30 -5.59 -13.00
C LYS A 523 -28.11 -5.62 -11.71
N GLN A 524 -28.38 -6.83 -11.18
CA GLN A 524 -29.09 -7.03 -9.91
C GLN A 524 -28.37 -6.33 -8.75
N THR A 525 -27.04 -6.29 -8.74
CA THR A 525 -26.27 -5.61 -7.69
C THR A 525 -26.61 -4.12 -7.60
N PHE A 526 -26.77 -3.42 -8.74
CA PHE A 526 -27.17 -2.00 -8.74
C PHE A 526 -28.65 -1.80 -8.38
N GLU A 527 -29.52 -2.75 -8.73
CA GLU A 527 -30.92 -2.74 -8.29
C GLU A 527 -31.01 -2.94 -6.77
N ASP A 528 -30.20 -3.83 -6.19
CA ASP A 528 -30.17 -4.11 -4.75
C ASP A 528 -29.53 -2.97 -3.94
N ILE A 529 -28.49 -2.31 -4.48
CA ILE A 529 -27.92 -1.06 -3.94
C ILE A 529 -29.00 0.02 -3.86
N ARG A 530 -29.76 0.24 -4.94
CA ARG A 530 -30.89 1.17 -4.94
C ARG A 530 -31.97 0.75 -3.95
N ASN A 531 -32.26 -0.55 -3.84
CA ASN A 531 -33.25 -1.08 -2.90
C ASN A 531 -32.82 -0.90 -1.42
N ALA A 532 -31.53 -0.93 -1.10
CA ALA A 532 -31.00 -0.54 0.22
C ALA A 532 -31.05 0.99 0.47
N GLY A 533 -31.44 1.77 -0.54
CA GLY A 533 -31.68 3.20 -0.44
C GLY A 533 -30.48 4.08 -0.77
N PHE A 534 -29.36 3.52 -1.25
CA PHE A 534 -28.21 4.32 -1.68
C PHE A 534 -28.58 5.31 -2.78
N ASP A 535 -27.82 6.40 -2.87
CA ASP A 535 -27.93 7.42 -3.91
C ASP A 535 -26.65 7.60 -4.74
N HIS A 536 -25.51 7.09 -4.25
CA HIS A 536 -24.23 7.06 -4.96
C HIS A 536 -23.58 5.66 -4.96
N VAL A 537 -22.70 5.41 -5.94
CA VAL A 537 -21.77 4.27 -5.98
C VAL A 537 -20.37 4.77 -6.30
N ARG A 538 -19.36 4.34 -5.52
CA ARG A 538 -17.96 4.53 -5.86
C ARG A 538 -17.44 3.27 -6.55
N ILE A 539 -16.82 3.45 -7.71
CA ILE A 539 -16.30 2.36 -8.55
C ILE A 539 -14.77 2.44 -8.60
N PRO A 540 -14.06 1.70 -7.74
CA PRO A 540 -12.62 1.47 -7.87
C PRO A 540 -12.27 0.81 -9.21
N PHE A 541 -11.34 1.40 -9.95
CA PHE A 541 -10.74 0.81 -11.14
C PHE A 541 -9.28 1.25 -11.27
N ASN A 542 -8.49 0.47 -12.01
CA ASN A 542 -7.04 0.66 -12.08
C ASN A 542 -6.54 1.12 -13.45
N TYR A 543 -5.31 1.65 -13.48
CA TYR A 543 -4.73 2.21 -14.71
C TYR A 543 -4.68 1.23 -15.89
N TRP A 544 -4.60 -0.09 -15.65
CA TRP A 544 -4.61 -1.11 -16.71
C TRP A 544 -5.97 -1.25 -17.44
N ALA A 545 -7.05 -0.65 -16.94
CA ALA A 545 -8.26 -0.41 -17.72
C ALA A 545 -7.99 0.54 -18.91
N VAL A 546 -7.09 1.51 -18.74
CA VAL A 546 -6.72 2.50 -19.77
C VAL A 546 -5.53 2.01 -20.59
N THR A 547 -4.44 1.61 -19.95
CA THR A 547 -3.21 1.13 -20.62
C THR A 547 -2.30 0.34 -19.68
N THR A 548 -1.51 -0.58 -20.23
CA THR A 548 -0.38 -1.22 -19.55
C THR A 548 0.95 -0.68 -20.08
N TYR A 549 2.05 -0.95 -19.37
CA TYR A 549 3.41 -0.60 -19.75
C TYR A 549 4.33 -1.84 -19.83
N ASP A 550 5.53 -1.67 -20.38
CA ASP A 550 6.53 -2.75 -20.49
C ASP A 550 6.88 -3.33 -19.12
N GLY A 551 6.56 -4.62 -18.92
CA GLY A 551 6.78 -5.36 -17.68
C GLY A 551 5.53 -5.56 -16.82
N ASP A 552 4.41 -4.92 -17.14
CA ASP A 552 3.13 -5.15 -16.46
C ASP A 552 2.57 -6.56 -16.78
N PRO A 553 2.13 -7.34 -15.77
CA PRO A 553 1.47 -8.64 -15.96
C PRO A 553 -0.05 -8.53 -16.15
N TYR A 554 -0.63 -7.35 -15.93
CA TYR A 554 -2.07 -7.12 -15.84
C TYR A 554 -2.83 -7.39 -17.16
N VAL A 555 -4.11 -7.73 -17.03
CA VAL A 555 -5.01 -7.93 -18.17
C VAL A 555 -5.41 -6.57 -18.75
N ALA A 556 -4.70 -6.15 -19.80
CA ALA A 556 -4.88 -4.85 -20.44
C ALA A 556 -6.30 -4.63 -20.98
N LYS A 557 -6.92 -3.52 -20.55
CA LYS A 557 -8.14 -2.89 -21.08
C LYS A 557 -9.44 -3.72 -21.05
N VAL A 558 -9.46 -4.92 -20.49
CA VAL A 558 -10.70 -5.72 -20.40
C VAL A 558 -11.68 -5.12 -19.40
N SER A 559 -11.22 -4.68 -18.23
CA SER A 559 -12.05 -4.03 -17.20
C SER A 559 -12.72 -2.72 -17.67
N TRP A 560 -12.21 -2.08 -18.74
CA TRP A 560 -12.81 -0.88 -19.32
C TRP A 560 -14.26 -1.08 -19.75
N ARG A 561 -14.59 -2.18 -20.44
CA ARG A 561 -15.97 -2.42 -20.89
C ARG A 561 -16.92 -2.60 -19.70
N TYR A 562 -16.46 -3.28 -18.65
CA TYR A 562 -17.23 -3.52 -17.43
C TYR A 562 -17.41 -2.23 -16.61
N LEU A 563 -16.41 -1.34 -16.55
CA LEU A 563 -16.55 0.00 -15.97
C LEU A 563 -17.70 0.78 -16.66
N LEU A 564 -17.71 0.81 -17.99
CA LEU A 564 -18.78 1.48 -18.73
C LEU A 564 -20.14 0.82 -18.48
N ARG A 565 -20.23 -0.52 -18.44
CA ARG A 565 -21.48 -1.23 -18.10
C ARG A 565 -21.97 -0.93 -16.68
N GLY A 566 -21.07 -0.79 -15.71
CA GLY A 566 -21.38 -0.36 -14.34
C GLY A 566 -21.98 1.04 -14.27
N ILE A 567 -21.47 2.00 -15.07
CA ILE A 567 -22.05 3.35 -15.18
C ILE A 567 -23.46 3.30 -15.81
N GLU A 568 -23.69 2.43 -16.79
CA GLU A 568 -25.04 2.22 -17.35
C GLU A 568 -26.00 1.58 -16.35
N TYR A 569 -25.55 0.61 -15.54
CA TYR A 569 -26.36 0.01 -14.47
C TYR A 569 -26.65 0.98 -13.32
N ALA A 570 -25.70 1.87 -12.97
CA ALA A 570 -25.93 2.97 -12.04
C ALA A 570 -26.99 3.95 -12.59
N ARG A 571 -26.85 4.39 -13.85
CA ARG A 571 -27.82 5.29 -14.50
C ARG A 571 -29.24 4.71 -14.50
N ARG A 572 -29.40 3.44 -14.92
CA ARG A 572 -30.70 2.73 -14.93
C ARG A 572 -31.36 2.65 -13.54
N ASN A 573 -30.59 2.80 -12.48
CA ASN A 573 -31.05 2.82 -11.09
C ASN A 573 -31.11 4.23 -10.48
N GLY A 574 -30.83 5.29 -11.24
CA GLY A 574 -30.79 6.67 -10.73
C GLY A 574 -29.64 6.96 -9.77
N LEU A 575 -28.65 6.07 -9.69
CA LEU A 575 -27.49 6.15 -8.81
C LEU A 575 -26.39 7.01 -9.46
N ARG A 576 -25.82 7.92 -8.67
CA ARG A 576 -24.68 8.76 -9.08
C ARG A 576 -23.36 8.02 -8.88
N VAL A 577 -22.33 8.34 -9.67
CA VAL A 577 -21.07 7.61 -9.72
C VAL A 577 -19.91 8.50 -9.29
N ASN A 578 -19.13 8.00 -8.34
CA ASN A 578 -17.76 8.42 -8.09
C ASN A 578 -16.80 7.46 -8.81
N LEU A 579 -16.16 7.93 -9.87
CA LEU A 579 -15.12 7.18 -10.57
C LEU A 579 -13.82 7.24 -9.76
N ASP A 580 -13.27 6.12 -9.35
CA ASP A 580 -12.11 6.10 -8.46
C ASP A 580 -10.91 5.40 -9.13
N LEU A 581 -9.87 6.19 -9.48
CA LEU A 581 -8.63 5.63 -10.04
C LEU A 581 -7.76 5.10 -8.88
N HIS A 582 -8.02 3.84 -8.54
CA HIS A 582 -7.62 3.22 -7.28
C HIS A 582 -6.15 2.74 -7.27
N GLY A 583 -5.59 2.47 -8.44
CA GLY A 583 -4.20 2.07 -8.63
C GLY A 583 -3.53 2.89 -9.72
N LEU A 584 -2.48 3.65 -9.35
CA LEU A 584 -1.65 4.44 -10.26
C LEU A 584 -0.40 3.68 -10.72
N PRO A 585 0.19 4.05 -11.89
CA PRO A 585 1.46 3.49 -12.34
C PRO A 585 2.54 3.60 -11.25
N GLY A 586 3.20 2.49 -10.94
CA GLY A 586 4.22 2.42 -9.89
C GLY A 586 3.70 2.31 -8.44
N SER A 587 2.38 2.31 -8.21
CA SER A 587 1.72 2.39 -6.90
C SER A 587 1.98 3.68 -6.10
N GLN A 588 0.89 4.27 -5.61
CA GLN A 588 0.88 5.46 -4.78
C GLN A 588 0.94 5.20 -3.26
N ASN A 589 0.86 3.93 -2.82
CA ASN A 589 0.82 3.58 -1.39
C ASN A 589 1.59 2.31 -0.99
N GLY A 590 1.95 1.42 -1.93
CA GLY A 590 2.67 0.18 -1.66
C GLY A 590 1.82 -0.95 -1.08
N TRP A 591 0.49 -0.84 -1.14
CA TRP A 591 -0.46 -1.81 -0.61
C TRP A 591 -1.14 -2.64 -1.72
N ASN A 592 -1.64 -3.83 -1.39
CA ASN A 592 -2.11 -4.82 -2.38
C ASN A 592 -3.20 -4.28 -3.33
N HIS A 593 -4.17 -3.54 -2.81
CA HIS A 593 -5.28 -2.93 -3.55
C HIS A 593 -4.84 -1.80 -4.51
N SER A 594 -3.61 -1.27 -4.43
CA SER A 594 -3.07 -0.44 -5.54
C SER A 594 -2.68 -1.27 -6.78
N GLY A 595 -2.88 -2.58 -6.74
CA GLY A 595 -2.45 -3.59 -7.72
C GLY A 595 -1.17 -4.31 -7.34
N ARG A 596 -0.29 -3.63 -6.60
CA ARG A 596 1.07 -4.08 -6.32
C ARG A 596 1.55 -3.67 -4.93
N GLN A 597 1.71 -4.65 -4.05
CA GLN A 597 2.30 -4.47 -2.73
C GLN A 597 3.82 -4.28 -2.82
N GLY A 598 4.38 -3.41 -1.98
CA GLY A 598 5.83 -3.20 -1.85
C GLY A 598 6.25 -1.74 -1.91
N ALA A 599 7.29 -1.44 -2.70
CA ALA A 599 7.85 -0.10 -2.78
C ALA A 599 6.97 0.85 -3.61
N ILE A 600 6.65 2.01 -3.03
CA ILE A 600 5.98 3.13 -3.71
C ILE A 600 6.91 3.66 -4.81
N GLY A 601 6.46 3.58 -6.07
CA GLY A 601 7.18 4.00 -7.26
C GLY A 601 6.45 5.06 -8.10
N TRP A 602 5.31 5.58 -7.63
CA TRP A 602 4.51 6.56 -8.37
C TRP A 602 5.21 7.92 -8.53
N LEU A 603 5.70 8.53 -7.45
CA LEU A 603 6.57 9.73 -7.50
C LEU A 603 8.00 9.46 -7.00
N ASN A 604 8.20 8.37 -6.25
CA ASN A 604 9.47 7.96 -5.68
C ASN A 604 10.29 7.07 -6.64
N GLY A 605 11.62 7.04 -6.44
CA GLY A 605 12.53 6.15 -7.18
C GLY A 605 12.95 6.65 -8.57
N THR A 606 13.65 5.80 -9.32
CA THR A 606 14.22 6.14 -10.65
C THR A 606 13.16 6.50 -11.69
N ASP A 607 12.00 5.86 -11.60
CA ASP A 607 10.90 6.00 -12.55
C ASP A 607 9.78 6.91 -12.02
N GLY A 608 9.97 7.57 -10.87
CA GLY A 608 8.95 8.41 -10.23
C GLY A 608 8.42 9.52 -11.15
N THR A 609 9.30 10.31 -11.77
CA THR A 609 8.88 11.35 -12.73
C THR A 609 8.15 10.76 -13.97
N LEU A 610 8.53 9.56 -14.39
CA LEU A 610 7.87 8.86 -15.51
C LEU A 610 6.47 8.36 -15.11
N ASN A 611 6.32 7.83 -13.90
CA ASN A 611 5.05 7.33 -13.38
C ASN A 611 4.08 8.47 -13.01
N ALA A 612 4.60 9.60 -12.53
CA ALA A 612 3.87 10.86 -12.39
C ALA A 612 3.27 11.33 -13.73
N GLN A 613 4.10 11.40 -14.79
CA GLN A 613 3.63 11.77 -16.13
C GLN A 613 2.61 10.76 -16.67
N ARG A 614 2.86 9.46 -16.50
CA ARG A 614 1.93 8.39 -16.90
C ARG A 614 0.55 8.58 -16.26
N SER A 615 0.46 8.86 -14.95
CA SER A 615 -0.85 9.10 -14.32
C SER A 615 -1.54 10.36 -14.85
N ILE A 616 -0.80 11.43 -15.16
CA ILE A 616 -1.35 12.64 -15.81
C ILE A 616 -1.88 12.34 -17.22
N ASP A 617 -1.16 11.53 -18.01
CA ASP A 617 -1.56 11.13 -19.36
C ASP A 617 -2.78 10.18 -19.36
N ILE A 618 -2.90 9.34 -18.33
CA ILE A 618 -4.08 8.49 -18.09
C ILE A 618 -5.31 9.36 -17.75
N HIS A 619 -5.17 10.32 -16.82
CA HIS A 619 -6.25 11.25 -16.52
C HIS A 619 -6.63 12.15 -17.70
N ASP A 620 -5.69 12.52 -18.57
CA ASP A 620 -5.99 13.32 -19.76
C ASP A 620 -6.93 12.57 -20.72
N GLN A 621 -6.68 11.29 -20.95
CA GLN A 621 -7.56 10.41 -21.74
C GLN A 621 -8.92 10.23 -21.05
N LEU A 622 -8.92 9.87 -19.76
CA LEU A 622 -10.13 9.64 -18.97
C LEU A 622 -11.01 10.91 -18.90
N SER A 623 -10.43 12.08 -18.64
CA SER A 623 -11.18 13.34 -18.54
C SER A 623 -11.78 13.79 -19.88
N GLN A 624 -11.06 13.62 -21.00
CA GLN A 624 -11.63 13.85 -22.33
C GLN A 624 -12.77 12.86 -22.64
N PHE A 625 -12.65 11.60 -22.21
CA PHE A 625 -13.70 10.60 -22.40
C PHE A 625 -14.94 10.90 -21.53
N PHE A 626 -14.76 11.22 -20.25
CA PHE A 626 -15.87 11.46 -19.31
C PHE A 626 -16.45 12.89 -19.38
N ALA A 627 -15.84 13.81 -20.11
CA ALA A 627 -16.45 15.11 -20.45
C ALA A 627 -17.56 15.02 -21.53
N GLN A 628 -17.79 13.85 -22.12
CA GLN A 628 -18.91 13.63 -23.05
C GLN A 628 -20.27 13.90 -22.36
N PRO A 629 -21.25 14.54 -23.03
CA PRO A 629 -22.53 14.93 -22.42
C PRO A 629 -23.29 13.81 -21.69
N ARG A 630 -23.17 12.56 -22.14
CA ARG A 630 -23.79 11.39 -21.51
C ARG A 630 -23.40 11.17 -20.06
N TYR A 631 -22.19 11.56 -19.65
CA TYR A 631 -21.68 11.27 -18.32
C TYR A 631 -21.98 12.37 -17.30
N LYS A 632 -22.26 13.60 -17.76
CA LYS A 632 -22.45 14.79 -16.91
C LYS A 632 -23.40 14.60 -15.73
N ASN A 633 -24.48 13.83 -15.93
CA ASN A 633 -25.55 13.65 -14.95
C ASN A 633 -25.35 12.43 -14.02
N VAL A 634 -24.48 11.47 -14.43
CA VAL A 634 -24.24 10.22 -13.70
C VAL A 634 -22.84 10.16 -13.08
N VAL A 635 -21.78 10.52 -13.83
CA VAL A 635 -20.42 10.71 -13.29
C VAL A 635 -20.33 12.11 -12.72
N THR A 636 -20.81 12.26 -11.49
CA THR A 636 -20.84 13.53 -10.77
C THR A 636 -19.59 13.76 -9.93
N MET A 637 -18.80 12.70 -9.68
CA MET A 637 -17.59 12.72 -8.88
C MET A 637 -16.47 11.96 -9.59
N TYR A 638 -15.23 12.49 -9.52
CA TYR A 638 -14.08 11.99 -10.25
C TYR A 638 -12.83 11.99 -9.35
N GLY A 639 -12.43 10.81 -8.90
CA GLY A 639 -11.26 10.53 -8.08
C GLY A 639 -9.95 10.65 -8.84
N LEU A 640 -8.99 11.35 -8.22
CA LEU A 640 -7.65 11.58 -8.78
C LEU A 640 -6.65 10.49 -8.36
N ALA A 641 -6.59 10.19 -7.06
CA ALA A 641 -5.73 9.14 -6.53
C ALA A 641 -6.34 8.59 -5.23
N ASN A 642 -6.56 7.27 -5.18
CA ASN A 642 -6.91 6.63 -3.92
C ASN A 642 -5.71 6.63 -2.97
N GLU A 643 -5.92 7.01 -1.70
CA GLU A 643 -4.96 6.85 -0.59
C GLU A 643 -3.47 7.10 -0.92
N PRO A 644 -3.07 8.24 -1.52
CA PRO A 644 -1.65 8.53 -1.76
C PRO A 644 -0.90 8.58 -0.42
N ARG A 645 0.09 7.72 -0.18
CA ARG A 645 0.69 7.55 1.16
C ARG A 645 1.69 8.66 1.49
N MET A 646 1.19 9.86 1.79
CA MET A 646 1.97 11.10 2.02
C MET A 646 2.80 11.11 3.31
N VAL A 647 2.79 10.00 4.07
CA VAL A 647 3.77 9.71 5.13
C VAL A 647 5.08 9.09 4.61
N GLU A 648 5.11 8.61 3.36
CA GLU A 648 6.28 8.06 2.65
C GLU A 648 6.59 8.74 1.30
N LEU A 649 5.62 9.48 0.72
CA LEU A 649 5.82 10.42 -0.39
C LEU A 649 6.16 11.82 0.13
N ASP A 650 6.85 12.64 -0.67
CA ASP A 650 6.99 14.07 -0.34
C ASP A 650 5.65 14.81 -0.56
N THR A 651 5.21 15.55 0.46
CA THR A 651 3.97 16.31 0.44
C THR A 651 3.97 17.44 -0.60
N ALA A 652 5.13 18.02 -0.92
CA ALA A 652 5.25 19.07 -1.93
C ALA A 652 5.12 18.50 -3.34
N ASP A 653 5.73 17.34 -3.62
CA ASP A 653 5.67 16.71 -4.95
C ASP A 653 4.25 16.23 -5.30
N VAL A 654 3.53 15.67 -4.32
CA VAL A 654 2.10 15.29 -4.49
C VAL A 654 1.22 16.53 -4.73
N LEU A 655 1.50 17.66 -4.06
CA LEU A 655 0.75 18.90 -4.29
C LEU A 655 1.08 19.54 -5.65
N ALA A 656 2.34 19.49 -6.09
CA ALA A 656 2.75 19.89 -7.43
C ALA A 656 2.09 19.04 -8.52
N TRP A 657 1.92 17.73 -8.29
CA TRP A 657 1.16 16.85 -9.19
C TRP A 657 -0.31 17.25 -9.29
N TYR A 658 -0.97 17.58 -8.17
CA TYR A 658 -2.33 18.15 -8.19
C TYR A 658 -2.40 19.50 -8.91
N ASP A 659 -1.41 20.38 -8.72
CA ASP A 659 -1.32 21.69 -9.39
C ASP A 659 -1.13 21.59 -10.92
N GLU A 660 -0.48 20.52 -11.43
CA GLU A 660 -0.44 20.24 -12.87
C GLU A 660 -1.74 19.59 -13.37
N LEU A 661 -2.26 18.62 -12.61
CA LEU A 661 -3.36 17.77 -13.04
C LEU A 661 -4.73 18.48 -13.07
N ILE A 662 -5.07 19.22 -12.01
CA ILE A 662 -6.41 19.81 -11.86
C ILE A 662 -6.73 20.79 -13.01
N PRO A 663 -5.83 21.71 -13.41
CA PRO A 663 -6.04 22.55 -14.59
C PRO A 663 -6.21 21.76 -15.89
N LYS A 664 -5.53 20.61 -16.03
CA LYS A 664 -5.61 19.74 -17.22
C LYS A 664 -7.01 19.10 -17.34
N ILE A 665 -7.50 18.52 -16.25
CA ILE A 665 -8.85 17.93 -16.16
C ILE A 665 -9.93 18.98 -16.40
N ARG A 666 -9.82 20.17 -15.78
CA ARG A 666 -10.78 21.27 -15.98
C ARG A 666 -10.78 21.80 -17.41
N LYS A 667 -9.61 21.92 -18.05
CA LYS A 667 -9.47 22.29 -19.47
C LYS A 667 -10.15 21.29 -20.41
N ASN A 668 -10.24 20.02 -20.02
CA ASN A 668 -10.95 18.98 -20.77
C ASN A 668 -12.48 19.02 -20.58
N ASN A 669 -13.00 20.00 -19.82
CA ASN A 669 -14.42 20.27 -19.53
C ASN A 669 -15.10 19.29 -18.54
N ILE A 670 -14.34 18.64 -17.65
CA ILE A 670 -14.92 17.89 -16.53
C ILE A 670 -15.56 18.86 -15.52
N THR A 671 -16.89 18.75 -15.41
CA THR A 671 -17.74 19.49 -14.46
C THR A 671 -18.10 18.67 -13.21
N ALA A 672 -17.57 17.43 -13.10
CA ALA A 672 -17.68 16.63 -11.89
C ALA A 672 -16.84 17.24 -10.74
N ILE A 673 -17.24 16.96 -9.50
CA ILE A 673 -16.43 17.26 -8.31
C ILE A 673 -15.17 16.38 -8.36
N LEU A 674 -13.99 16.98 -8.19
CA LEU A 674 -12.74 16.22 -8.17
C LEU A 674 -12.46 15.76 -6.74
N VAL A 675 -12.31 14.44 -6.58
CA VAL A 675 -12.13 13.77 -5.28
C VAL A 675 -10.66 13.40 -5.11
N PHE A 676 -10.08 13.67 -3.94
CA PHE A 676 -8.67 13.41 -3.67
C PHE A 676 -8.45 13.03 -2.20
N GLY A 677 -7.66 11.98 -1.95
CA GLY A 677 -7.44 11.48 -0.59
C GLY A 677 -6.62 12.43 0.31
N ASP A 678 -6.91 12.42 1.60
CA ASP A 678 -6.20 13.20 2.64
C ASP A 678 -4.72 12.82 2.84
N GLY A 679 -4.29 11.76 2.17
CA GLY A 679 -2.94 11.23 2.17
C GLY A 679 -2.40 10.88 3.56
N PHE A 680 -3.29 10.67 4.53
CA PHE A 680 -2.96 10.34 5.92
C PHE A 680 -2.17 11.42 6.66
N LEU A 681 -2.31 12.67 6.23
CA LEU A 681 -1.71 13.82 6.93
C LEU A 681 -2.46 14.16 8.23
N GLY A 682 -3.74 13.81 8.31
CA GLY A 682 -4.69 14.26 9.32
C GLY A 682 -5.25 15.65 9.00
N LEU A 683 -6.57 15.78 9.08
CA LEU A 683 -7.39 16.80 8.41
C LEU A 683 -6.98 18.26 8.68
N ASP A 684 -6.55 18.58 9.90
CA ASP A 684 -6.06 19.92 10.29
C ASP A 684 -4.91 20.43 9.39
N ASN A 685 -4.13 19.53 8.75
CA ASN A 685 -3.01 19.90 7.89
C ASN A 685 -3.42 20.28 6.46
N TRP A 686 -4.68 20.05 6.07
CA TRP A 686 -5.21 20.48 4.78
C TRP A 686 -5.68 21.94 4.75
N GLN A 687 -5.61 22.65 5.89
CA GLN A 687 -5.85 24.08 5.95
C GLN A 687 -4.98 24.84 4.93
N GLY A 688 -5.65 25.61 4.06
CA GLY A 688 -5.00 26.45 3.05
C GLY A 688 -4.42 25.71 1.83
N LYS A 689 -4.40 24.37 1.82
CA LYS A 689 -3.96 23.57 0.65
C LYS A 689 -5.02 23.57 -0.44
N LEU A 690 -4.59 23.61 -1.71
CA LEU A 690 -5.41 23.54 -2.94
C LEU A 690 -6.60 24.51 -3.02
N GLN A 691 -6.63 25.58 -2.20
CA GLN A 691 -7.75 26.54 -2.13
C GLN A 691 -7.89 27.47 -3.37
N ASN A 692 -7.04 27.30 -4.38
CA ASN A 692 -7.09 28.04 -5.64
C ASN A 692 -7.97 27.34 -6.70
N TYR A 693 -8.60 26.21 -6.35
CA TYR A 693 -9.41 25.40 -7.26
C TYR A 693 -10.82 25.19 -6.71
N ASP A 694 -11.81 25.32 -7.60
CA ASP A 694 -13.22 25.08 -7.29
C ASP A 694 -13.63 23.62 -7.55
N ASP A 695 -14.74 23.22 -6.91
CA ASP A 695 -15.35 21.88 -6.97
C ASP A 695 -14.36 20.73 -6.68
N LEU A 696 -13.54 20.91 -5.64
CA LEU A 696 -12.73 19.86 -5.01
C LEU A 696 -13.40 19.31 -3.74
N LEU A 697 -13.21 18.01 -3.48
CA LEU A 697 -13.68 17.33 -2.28
C LEU A 697 -12.55 16.49 -1.67
N LEU A 698 -12.22 16.77 -0.42
CA LEU A 698 -11.26 15.97 0.36
C LEU A 698 -11.91 14.64 0.73
N ASP A 699 -11.25 13.54 0.37
CA ASP A 699 -11.64 12.19 0.74
C ASP A 699 -10.85 11.69 1.94
N VAL A 700 -11.53 11.03 2.87
CA VAL A 700 -10.97 10.60 4.16
C VAL A 700 -11.46 9.22 4.47
N HIS A 701 -10.55 8.29 4.75
CA HIS A 701 -10.91 6.93 5.12
C HIS A 701 -10.82 6.77 6.64
N GLN A 702 -11.80 6.10 7.25
CA GLN A 702 -11.96 6.07 8.71
C GLN A 702 -12.19 4.65 9.23
N TYR A 703 -11.19 4.16 9.96
CA TYR A 703 -11.18 2.84 10.59
C TYR A 703 -10.55 2.92 11.99
N VAL A 704 -11.01 2.09 12.92
CA VAL A 704 -10.39 1.95 14.26
C VAL A 704 -9.40 0.79 14.35
N ILE A 705 -9.43 -0.15 13.41
CA ILE A 705 -8.77 -1.47 13.57
C ILE A 705 -7.28 -1.49 13.20
N PHE A 706 -6.85 -0.65 12.25
CA PHE A 706 -5.46 -0.67 11.79
C PHE A 706 -4.52 0.03 12.78
N ASN A 707 -5.05 0.86 13.67
CA ASN A 707 -4.30 1.63 14.65
C ASN A 707 -4.24 0.90 16.01
N VAL A 708 -3.02 0.71 16.53
CA VAL A 708 -2.76 -0.09 17.74
C VAL A 708 -3.31 0.51 19.05
N ASP A 709 -3.60 1.81 19.09
CA ASP A 709 -4.26 2.47 20.21
C ASP A 709 -5.80 2.44 20.07
N LEU A 710 -6.33 2.57 18.85
CA LEU A 710 -7.78 2.61 18.59
C LEU A 710 -8.45 1.22 18.62
N ILE A 711 -7.78 0.16 18.13
CA ILE A 711 -8.32 -1.21 18.18
C ILE A 711 -8.52 -1.72 19.64
N LYS A 712 -7.82 -1.09 20.61
CA LYS A 712 -7.99 -1.36 22.04
C LYS A 712 -9.16 -0.62 22.70
N PHE A 713 -9.91 0.20 21.98
CA PHE A 713 -11.12 0.82 22.52
C PHE A 713 -12.17 -0.27 22.79
N SER A 714 -12.79 -0.20 23.96
CA SER A 714 -13.97 -1.00 24.28
C SER A 714 -15.13 -0.71 23.32
N HIS A 715 -16.12 -1.60 23.26
CA HIS A 715 -17.32 -1.41 22.43
C HIS A 715 -18.02 -0.06 22.66
N ALA A 716 -18.10 0.39 23.91
CA ALA A 716 -18.66 1.69 24.26
C ALA A 716 -17.73 2.86 23.84
N GLU A 717 -16.41 2.71 23.98
CA GLU A 717 -15.44 3.72 23.53
C GLU A 717 -15.39 3.84 22.00
N LYS A 718 -15.56 2.75 21.25
CA LYS A 718 -15.71 2.75 19.77
C LYS A 718 -16.92 3.58 19.33
N VAL A 719 -18.10 3.33 19.91
CA VAL A 719 -19.33 4.10 19.62
C VAL A 719 -19.18 5.57 20.04
N ASN A 720 -18.58 5.85 21.21
CA ASN A 720 -18.34 7.21 21.67
C ASN A 720 -17.31 7.96 20.80
N PHE A 721 -16.26 7.28 20.33
CA PHE A 721 -15.26 7.85 19.44
C PHE A 721 -15.84 8.17 18.07
N ALA A 722 -16.80 7.40 17.57
CA ALA A 722 -17.60 7.83 16.43
C ALA A 722 -18.39 9.11 16.77
N CYS A 723 -19.37 9.00 17.68
CA CYS A 723 -20.31 10.08 17.99
C CYS A 723 -19.66 11.41 18.37
N GLU A 724 -18.55 11.41 19.12
CA GLU A 724 -17.82 12.64 19.46
C GLU A 724 -16.57 12.86 18.62
N GLY A 725 -15.72 11.84 18.48
CA GLY A 725 -14.37 11.97 17.91
C GLY A 725 -14.38 12.23 16.41
N TRP A 726 -15.15 11.44 15.65
CA TRP A 726 -15.31 11.66 14.20
C TRP A 726 -16.19 12.87 13.90
N THR A 727 -17.28 13.10 14.64
CA THR A 727 -18.07 14.36 14.58
C THR A 727 -17.19 15.60 14.69
N LYS A 728 -16.29 15.65 15.69
CA LYS A 728 -15.33 16.76 15.89
C LYS A 728 -14.20 16.79 14.86
N GLN A 729 -14.00 15.74 14.05
CA GLN A 729 -13.08 15.76 12.91
C GLN A 729 -13.78 16.31 11.67
N SER A 730 -14.94 15.76 11.30
CA SER A 730 -15.77 16.22 10.17
C SER A 730 -16.01 17.73 10.24
N LEU A 731 -16.53 18.23 11.37
CA LEU A 731 -16.85 19.66 11.55
C LEU A 731 -15.61 20.58 11.45
N ARG A 732 -14.43 20.12 11.88
CA ARG A 732 -13.17 20.90 11.79
C ARG A 732 -12.52 20.81 10.42
N SER A 733 -12.77 19.75 9.66
CA SER A 733 -12.34 19.65 8.26
C SER A 733 -13.20 20.55 7.38
N MET A 734 -14.51 20.56 7.62
CA MET A 734 -15.50 21.40 6.92
C MET A 734 -15.28 22.92 7.12
N ASP A 735 -14.71 23.35 8.25
CA ASP A 735 -14.34 24.75 8.49
C ASP A 735 -12.97 25.06 7.87
N LYS A 736 -12.94 25.91 6.82
CA LYS A 736 -11.71 26.38 6.16
C LYS A 736 -10.74 27.15 7.07
N THR A 737 -11.17 27.55 8.27
CA THR A 737 -10.32 28.16 9.31
C THR A 737 -9.63 27.13 10.22
N THR A 738 -9.94 25.83 10.09
CA THR A 738 -9.24 24.72 10.77
C THR A 738 -8.84 23.55 9.88
N GLY A 739 -9.42 23.41 8.68
CA GLY A 739 -9.18 22.32 7.74
C GLY A 739 -9.41 22.75 6.29
N PHE A 740 -9.79 21.81 5.42
CA PHE A 740 -9.85 22.02 3.97
C PHE A 740 -11.10 22.78 3.47
N GLY A 741 -12.25 22.60 4.13
CA GLY A 741 -13.56 22.82 3.53
C GLY A 741 -14.22 21.48 3.15
N PRO A 742 -14.86 21.37 1.96
CA PRO A 742 -15.58 20.17 1.52
C PRO A 742 -14.84 18.87 1.81
N THR A 743 -15.40 18.04 2.70
CA THR A 743 -14.80 16.78 3.17
C THR A 743 -15.87 15.70 3.26
N MET A 744 -15.58 14.49 2.79
CA MET A 744 -16.45 13.30 2.95
C MET A 744 -15.68 12.11 3.56
N CYS A 745 -16.38 11.00 3.81
CA CYS A 745 -15.77 9.74 4.21
C CYS A 745 -15.95 8.64 3.13
N GLY A 746 -15.03 8.53 2.16
CA GLY A 746 -15.13 7.64 0.99
C GLY A 746 -14.94 6.15 1.29
N GLU A 747 -14.35 5.81 2.45
CA GLU A 747 -14.29 4.44 2.94
C GLU A 747 -14.41 4.38 4.46
N TRP A 748 -15.27 3.49 4.94
CA TRP A 748 -15.44 3.10 6.34
C TRP A 748 -16.16 1.76 6.43
N SER A 749 -16.06 1.07 7.56
CA SER A 749 -16.85 -0.13 7.87
C SER A 749 -17.17 -0.20 9.36
N GLN A 750 -18.10 -1.08 9.75
CA GLN A 750 -18.38 -1.38 11.16
C GLN A 750 -17.47 -2.46 11.74
N ALA A 751 -16.48 -2.93 10.98
CA ALA A 751 -15.50 -3.92 11.45
C ALA A 751 -14.72 -3.37 12.66
N ASP A 752 -14.78 -4.09 13.77
CA ASP A 752 -14.27 -3.61 15.06
C ASP A 752 -12.96 -4.32 15.52
N THR A 753 -12.49 -5.28 14.73
CA THR A 753 -11.23 -6.02 14.87
C THR A 753 -10.53 -6.16 13.51
N ASP A 754 -9.21 -6.35 13.49
CA ASP A 754 -8.46 -6.65 12.25
C ASP A 754 -8.40 -8.15 11.92
N CYS A 755 -9.48 -8.87 12.26
CA CYS A 755 -9.56 -10.33 12.21
C CYS A 755 -9.86 -10.93 10.83
N THR A 756 -10.40 -10.14 9.91
CA THR A 756 -10.82 -10.60 8.58
C THR A 756 -9.63 -11.18 7.80
N THR A 757 -9.81 -12.36 7.20
CA THR A 757 -8.75 -13.06 6.46
C THR A 757 -8.16 -12.18 5.35
N TYR A 758 -6.84 -12.04 5.34
CA TYR A 758 -6.06 -11.21 4.41
C TYR A 758 -6.31 -9.69 4.44
N ILE A 759 -7.08 -9.14 5.40
CA ILE A 759 -7.27 -7.67 5.55
C ILE A 759 -5.92 -6.94 5.73
N ASN A 760 -4.96 -7.63 6.33
CA ASN A 760 -3.61 -7.18 6.61
C ASN A 760 -2.58 -7.57 5.53
N ASN A 761 -3.01 -7.87 4.30
CA ASN A 761 -2.29 -8.56 3.21
C ASN A 761 -2.23 -10.09 3.37
N VAL A 762 -1.96 -10.79 2.25
CA VAL A 762 -1.88 -12.25 2.19
C VAL A 762 -0.69 -12.78 2.99
N GLY A 763 -0.95 -13.75 3.87
CA GLY A 763 0.08 -14.39 4.70
C GLY A 763 0.56 -13.57 5.91
N TRP A 764 0.03 -12.36 6.11
CA TRP A 764 0.21 -11.58 7.34
C TRP A 764 -0.94 -11.88 8.32
N GLY A 765 -0.65 -11.83 9.63
CA GLY A 765 -1.63 -12.11 10.69
C GLY A 765 -2.41 -10.87 11.17
N THR A 766 -2.88 -10.89 12.41
CA THR A 766 -3.76 -9.87 13.01
C THR A 766 -3.08 -9.18 14.19
N ARG A 767 -3.35 -7.88 14.39
CA ARG A 767 -2.95 -7.15 15.61
C ARG A 767 -3.73 -7.70 16.80
N TRP A 768 -5.01 -8.02 16.59
CA TRP A 768 -5.91 -8.61 17.59
C TRP A 768 -5.28 -9.82 18.30
N GLU A 769 -4.82 -10.83 17.56
CA GLU A 769 -4.20 -12.06 18.12
C GLU A 769 -2.68 -11.95 18.29
N GLY A 770 -2.07 -10.82 17.93
CA GLY A 770 -0.62 -10.64 18.01
C GLY A 770 0.17 -11.49 17.02
N THR A 771 -0.41 -11.74 15.84
CA THR A 771 0.17 -12.56 14.76
C THR A 771 0.60 -11.73 13.55
N TYR A 772 0.35 -10.42 13.54
CA TYR A 772 0.71 -9.48 12.47
C TYR A 772 2.23 -9.37 12.31
N ASN A 773 2.77 -10.15 11.38
CA ASN A 773 4.20 -10.23 11.07
C ASN A 773 4.47 -9.71 9.65
N THR A 774 5.05 -8.51 9.56
CA THR A 774 5.42 -7.85 8.30
C THR A 774 6.79 -8.30 7.77
N GLY A 775 7.52 -9.12 8.53
CA GLY A 775 8.94 -9.41 8.34
C GLY A 775 9.89 -8.33 8.90
N ASN A 776 9.36 -7.16 9.32
CA ASN A 776 10.12 -6.10 9.97
C ASN A 776 9.68 -5.91 11.43
N SER A 777 10.62 -5.98 12.37
CA SER A 777 10.35 -5.80 13.80
C SER A 777 9.90 -4.40 14.21
N SER A 778 10.06 -3.37 13.37
CA SER A 778 9.54 -2.02 13.67
C SER A 778 8.07 -1.82 13.30
N THR A 779 7.50 -2.68 12.44
CA THR A 779 6.09 -2.59 11.98
C THR A 779 5.26 -3.83 12.30
N SER A 780 5.86 -4.93 12.77
CA SER A 780 5.15 -6.14 13.20
C SER A 780 4.57 -5.99 14.61
N VAL A 781 3.31 -6.43 14.79
CA VAL A 781 2.60 -6.42 16.08
C VAL A 781 2.47 -7.86 16.57
N LEU A 782 3.53 -8.34 17.21
CA LEU A 782 3.68 -9.72 17.71
C LEU A 782 3.25 -9.87 19.17
N THR A 783 2.22 -9.13 19.59
CA THR A 783 1.62 -9.19 20.93
C THR A 783 0.13 -8.83 20.78
N PRO A 784 -0.79 -9.60 21.39
CA PRO A 784 -2.22 -9.39 21.17
C PRO A 784 -2.67 -7.98 21.57
N THR A 785 -3.40 -7.35 20.66
CA THR A 785 -3.79 -5.94 20.71
C THR A 785 -5.31 -5.86 20.66
N CYS A 786 -5.95 -6.33 21.74
CA CYS A 786 -7.37 -6.16 22.02
C CYS A 786 -7.57 -5.49 23.40
N PRO A 787 -8.77 -4.96 23.73
CA PRO A 787 -9.04 -4.21 24.96
C PRO A 787 -8.70 -4.95 26.28
N THR A 788 -8.67 -6.29 26.29
CA THR A 788 -8.40 -7.11 27.49
C THR A 788 -6.91 -7.35 27.76
N ASP A 789 -5.99 -6.81 26.95
CA ASP A 789 -4.55 -7.12 27.01
C ASP A 789 -4.26 -8.64 27.06
N ASN A 790 -5.03 -9.42 26.29
CA ASN A 790 -5.00 -10.89 26.20
C ASN A 790 -5.46 -11.65 27.47
N ASN A 791 -6.19 -11.01 28.39
CA ASN A 791 -6.78 -11.69 29.55
C ASN A 791 -8.21 -11.20 29.86
N PRO A 792 -9.28 -11.84 29.35
CA PRO A 792 -9.29 -13.08 28.54
C PRO A 792 -8.62 -12.97 27.18
N VAL A 793 -8.23 -14.12 26.61
CA VAL A 793 -7.44 -14.24 25.37
C VAL A 793 -8.13 -13.55 24.19
N CYS A 794 -7.39 -12.70 23.48
CA CYS A 794 -7.83 -12.12 22.21
C CYS A 794 -7.89 -13.25 21.17
N SER A 795 -9.03 -13.46 20.51
CA SER A 795 -9.11 -14.37 19.37
C SER A 795 -10.09 -13.88 18.32
N CYS A 796 -9.80 -14.19 17.07
CA CYS A 796 -10.65 -13.87 15.92
C CYS A 796 -11.80 -14.88 15.71
N ALA A 797 -11.96 -15.84 16.61
CA ALA A 797 -12.92 -16.94 16.45
C ALA A 797 -14.39 -16.50 16.43
N ASN A 798 -14.80 -15.48 17.20
CA ASN A 798 -16.19 -15.00 17.18
C ASN A 798 -16.40 -13.86 16.17
N ALA A 799 -15.44 -12.94 16.04
CA ALA A 799 -15.46 -11.89 15.03
C ALA A 799 -15.51 -12.41 13.57
N ASN A 800 -14.95 -13.61 13.30
CA ASN A 800 -15.05 -14.31 12.01
C ASN A 800 -16.11 -15.46 12.00
N ALA A 801 -16.96 -15.57 13.03
CA ALA A 801 -17.99 -16.60 13.06
C ALA A 801 -19.14 -16.30 12.08
N ASP A 802 -19.99 -17.31 11.81
CA ASP A 802 -21.20 -17.09 11.02
C ASP A 802 -22.15 -16.10 11.76
N PRO A 803 -22.74 -15.09 11.09
CA PRO A 803 -23.58 -14.09 11.76
C PRO A 803 -24.87 -14.62 12.39
N SER A 804 -25.28 -15.86 12.10
CA SER A 804 -26.34 -16.55 12.84
C SER A 804 -25.92 -16.96 14.26
N SER A 805 -24.62 -17.03 14.52
CA SER A 805 -24.04 -17.36 15.83
C SER A 805 -23.62 -16.13 16.65
N TYR A 806 -23.64 -14.93 16.06
CA TYR A 806 -23.37 -13.68 16.78
C TYR A 806 -24.41 -13.44 17.88
N SER A 807 -23.95 -13.01 19.05
CA SER A 807 -24.85 -12.60 20.15
C SER A 807 -25.66 -11.36 19.77
N ASP A 808 -26.89 -11.25 20.29
CA ASP A 808 -27.75 -10.08 20.05
C ASP A 808 -27.06 -8.78 20.48
N THR A 809 -26.31 -8.81 21.59
CA THR A 809 -25.52 -7.66 22.08
C THR A 809 -24.39 -7.26 21.12
N TYR A 810 -23.70 -8.22 20.47
CA TYR A 810 -22.68 -7.90 19.47
C TYR A 810 -23.30 -7.30 18.20
N LYS A 811 -24.42 -7.87 17.74
CA LYS A 811 -25.18 -7.31 16.60
C LYS A 811 -25.64 -5.88 16.88
N GLN A 812 -26.18 -5.66 18.09
CA GLN A 812 -26.60 -4.35 18.55
C GLN A 812 -25.42 -3.37 18.60
N PHE A 813 -24.27 -3.76 19.15
CA PHE A 813 -23.06 -2.94 19.13
C PHE A 813 -22.65 -2.55 17.70
N LEU A 814 -22.54 -3.52 16.78
CA LEU A 814 -22.11 -3.26 15.40
C LEU A 814 -23.07 -2.31 14.67
N LEU A 815 -24.39 -2.50 14.84
CA LEU A 815 -25.41 -1.61 14.29
C LEU A 815 -25.33 -0.19 14.90
N HIS A 816 -25.17 -0.08 16.22
CA HIS A 816 -25.00 1.21 16.90
C HIS A 816 -23.72 1.92 16.44
N PHE A 817 -22.62 1.19 16.25
CA PHE A 817 -21.35 1.73 15.76
C PHE A 817 -21.43 2.19 14.30
N ALA A 818 -22.14 1.45 13.44
CA ALA A 818 -22.44 1.88 12.08
C ALA A 818 -23.31 3.15 12.03
N LEU A 819 -24.37 3.21 12.84
CA LEU A 819 -25.25 4.38 12.91
C LEU A 819 -24.53 5.61 13.51
N ALA A 820 -23.59 5.40 14.43
CA ALA A 820 -22.72 6.45 14.96
C ALA A 820 -21.76 7.00 13.89
N GLN A 821 -21.14 6.11 13.11
CA GLN A 821 -20.27 6.49 11.98
C GLN A 821 -21.04 7.31 10.94
N ILE A 822 -22.19 6.80 10.49
CA ILE A 822 -23.10 7.47 9.56
C ILE A 822 -23.49 8.87 10.06
N TYR A 823 -23.88 9.01 11.33
CA TYR A 823 -24.20 10.32 11.92
C TYR A 823 -23.03 11.31 11.84
N SER A 824 -21.81 10.85 12.11
CA SER A 824 -20.60 11.68 12.15
C SER A 824 -20.07 12.05 10.76
N PHE A 825 -20.26 11.21 9.75
CA PHE A 825 -19.87 11.52 8.36
C PHE A 825 -20.93 12.37 7.64
N GLU A 826 -22.20 12.31 8.05
CA GLU A 826 -23.25 13.25 7.66
C GLU A 826 -23.09 14.66 8.31
N GLN A 827 -22.04 14.89 9.11
CA GLN A 827 -21.57 16.24 9.48
C GLN A 827 -20.58 16.83 8.45
N GLY A 828 -20.08 16.00 7.52
CA GLY A 828 -19.37 16.41 6.32
C GLY A 828 -20.31 16.39 5.11
N TRP A 829 -19.78 16.08 3.93
CA TRP A 829 -20.56 15.88 2.70
C TRP A 829 -21.21 14.49 2.61
N GLY A 830 -21.12 13.66 3.65
CA GLY A 830 -21.61 12.29 3.64
C GLY A 830 -20.50 11.25 3.50
N TRP A 831 -20.86 10.06 3.00
CA TRP A 831 -20.04 8.85 3.13
C TRP A 831 -20.26 7.83 2.01
N PHE A 832 -19.24 7.00 1.79
CA PHE A 832 -19.34 5.74 1.04
C PHE A 832 -18.89 4.56 1.92
N TYR A 833 -19.74 3.54 2.04
CA TYR A 833 -19.40 2.34 2.82
C TYR A 833 -18.44 1.41 2.06
N TRP A 834 -17.46 0.83 2.77
CA TRP A 834 -16.52 -0.18 2.25
C TRP A 834 -16.88 -1.57 2.79
N THR A 835 -17.52 -2.45 2.02
CA THR A 835 -17.90 -2.38 0.60
C THR A 835 -19.27 -3.04 0.37
N TRP A 836 -19.85 -3.05 -0.83
CA TRP A 836 -21.18 -3.66 -1.04
C TRP A 836 -21.20 -5.15 -0.65
N LYS A 837 -20.30 -5.95 -1.22
CA LYS A 837 -20.19 -7.39 -0.93
C LYS A 837 -18.74 -7.90 -0.87
N THR A 838 -18.58 -8.97 -0.12
CA THR A 838 -17.34 -9.76 0.04
C THR A 838 -17.72 -11.23 0.00
N GLU A 839 -16.78 -12.14 -0.27
CA GLU A 839 -17.10 -13.59 -0.30
C GLU A 839 -17.44 -14.15 1.09
N LYS A 840 -16.78 -13.62 2.13
CA LYS A 840 -16.77 -14.20 3.50
C LYS A 840 -16.75 -13.16 4.62
N ALA A 841 -16.37 -11.92 4.33
CA ALA A 841 -16.06 -10.88 5.31
C ALA A 841 -17.31 -10.04 5.63
N VAL A 842 -18.24 -10.57 6.42
CA VAL A 842 -19.58 -9.96 6.63
C VAL A 842 -19.52 -8.56 7.25
N GLN A 843 -18.55 -8.28 8.12
CA GLN A 843 -18.37 -6.94 8.73
C GLN A 843 -17.91 -5.85 7.73
N TRP A 844 -17.62 -6.26 6.49
CA TRP A 844 -17.18 -5.43 5.35
C TRP A 844 -18.13 -5.52 4.15
N SER A 845 -19.31 -6.14 4.31
CA SER A 845 -20.31 -6.25 3.27
C SER A 845 -21.60 -5.58 3.73
N TRP A 846 -22.05 -4.54 3.02
CA TRP A 846 -23.36 -3.98 3.28
C TRP A 846 -24.47 -5.02 3.05
N GLU A 847 -24.39 -5.73 1.93
CA GLU A 847 -25.37 -6.75 1.54
C GLU A 847 -25.55 -7.83 2.63
N SER A 848 -24.45 -8.31 3.21
CA SER A 848 -24.46 -9.37 4.23
C SER A 848 -24.69 -8.83 5.63
N GLY A 849 -24.15 -7.66 5.95
CA GLY A 849 -24.33 -6.99 7.25
C GLY A 849 -25.78 -6.55 7.48
N MET A 850 -26.46 -6.08 6.43
CA MET A 850 -27.90 -5.81 6.43
C MET A 850 -28.69 -7.09 6.73
N LYS A 851 -28.48 -8.16 5.95
CA LYS A 851 -29.10 -9.48 6.17
C LYS A 851 -28.83 -10.08 7.56
N ALA A 852 -27.71 -9.74 8.18
CA ALA A 852 -27.32 -10.19 9.53
C ALA A 852 -27.92 -9.36 10.68
N GLY A 853 -28.47 -8.18 10.40
CA GLY A 853 -28.99 -7.23 11.38
C GLY A 853 -27.91 -6.35 12.05
N ILE A 854 -26.74 -6.18 11.39
CA ILE A 854 -25.61 -5.35 11.88
C ILE A 854 -25.41 -4.05 11.10
N LEU A 855 -26.24 -3.80 10.09
CA LEU A 855 -26.38 -2.58 9.31
C LEU A 855 -27.86 -2.31 9.04
N PRO A 856 -28.29 -1.05 8.80
CA PRO A 856 -29.70 -0.73 8.62
C PRO A 856 -30.21 -1.13 7.22
N ASP A 857 -31.46 -1.62 7.16
CA ASP A 857 -32.16 -1.98 5.91
C ASP A 857 -32.34 -0.82 4.92
N LYS A 858 -32.22 0.43 5.41
CA LYS A 858 -32.19 1.66 4.61
C LYS A 858 -31.07 2.55 5.10
N VAL A 859 -30.28 3.11 4.19
CA VAL A 859 -29.17 4.03 4.50
C VAL A 859 -29.56 5.28 5.30
N TRP A 860 -30.85 5.62 5.35
CA TRP A 860 -31.41 6.75 6.11
C TRP A 860 -32.08 6.36 7.43
N ASP A 861 -32.20 5.07 7.77
CA ASP A 861 -32.80 4.67 9.05
C ASP A 861 -31.85 4.97 10.22
N ARG A 862 -32.39 5.56 11.29
CA ARG A 862 -31.71 5.92 12.55
C ARG A 862 -32.50 5.41 13.78
N SER A 863 -33.49 4.54 13.56
CA SER A 863 -34.46 4.11 14.58
C SER A 863 -33.83 3.31 15.73
N ALA A 864 -32.79 2.52 15.45
CA ALA A 864 -32.11 1.69 16.44
C ALA A 864 -31.12 2.47 17.33
N PHE A 865 -30.49 3.53 16.82
CA PHE A 865 -29.50 4.32 17.57
C PHE A 865 -29.34 5.74 17.04
N SER A 866 -29.11 6.68 17.97
CA SER A 866 -28.75 8.07 17.68
C SER A 866 -27.64 8.53 18.61
N CYS A 867 -26.74 9.40 18.14
CA CYS A 867 -25.59 9.87 18.91
C CYS A 867 -25.94 10.84 20.06
N ASN A 868 -26.53 10.32 21.13
CA ASN A 868 -26.45 10.92 22.46
C ASN A 868 -25.43 10.14 23.29
N THR A 869 -24.34 10.80 23.69
CA THR A 869 -23.23 10.15 24.40
C THR A 869 -23.55 9.83 25.86
N SER A 870 -24.71 10.27 26.36
CA SER A 870 -25.29 9.83 27.64
C SER A 870 -26.04 8.50 27.56
N ASP A 871 -26.42 8.06 26.34
CA ASP A 871 -27.31 6.91 26.12
C ASP A 871 -26.59 5.71 25.47
N ILE A 872 -25.25 5.75 25.36
CA ILE A 872 -24.44 4.65 24.83
C ILE A 872 -24.52 3.46 25.80
N PRO A 873 -24.97 2.26 25.37
CA PRO A 873 -25.06 1.10 26.24
C PRO A 873 -23.71 0.65 26.80
N ASP A 874 -23.71 0.21 28.06
CA ASP A 874 -22.64 -0.61 28.63
C ASP A 874 -22.77 -2.05 28.09
N TYR A 875 -22.25 -2.27 26.87
CA TYR A 875 -22.29 -3.58 26.23
C TYR A 875 -21.61 -4.67 27.07
N SER A 876 -20.58 -4.29 27.86
CA SER A 876 -19.89 -5.18 28.79
C SER A 876 -20.79 -5.61 29.95
N GLY A 877 -21.50 -4.66 30.55
CA GLY A 877 -22.58 -4.91 31.51
C GLY A 877 -23.76 -5.70 30.94
N MET A 878 -23.98 -5.64 29.62
CA MET A 878 -24.93 -6.48 28.87
C MET A 878 -24.37 -7.84 28.44
N GLY A 879 -23.14 -8.19 28.84
CA GLY A 879 -22.53 -9.51 28.63
C GLY A 879 -21.72 -9.68 27.35
N LEU A 880 -21.45 -8.62 26.59
CA LEU A 880 -20.51 -8.64 25.48
C LEU A 880 -19.07 -8.56 26.01
N ALA A 881 -18.26 -9.59 25.80
CA ALA A 881 -16.88 -9.60 26.25
C ALA A 881 -16.00 -8.71 25.36
N GLU A 882 -15.14 -7.87 25.95
CA GLU A 882 -14.27 -6.92 25.22
C GLU A 882 -13.12 -7.57 24.41
N ASN A 883 -13.15 -8.90 24.21
CA ASN A 883 -12.22 -9.69 23.41
C ASN A 883 -12.94 -10.58 22.38
N TYR A 884 -14.18 -10.22 22.02
CA TYR A 884 -15.06 -10.96 21.11
C TYR A 884 -14.45 -11.17 19.71
#